data_AF-A0A0W0WLA6-F1
#
_entry.id   AF-A0A0W0WLA6-F1
#
_cell.length_a   1.000
_cell.length_b   1.000
_cell.length_c   1.000
_cell.angle_alpha   90.00
_cell.angle_beta   90.00
_cell.angle_gamma   90.00
#
_symmetry.space_group_name_H-M   'P 1'
#
loop_
_entity.id
_entity.type
_entity.pdbx_description
1 polymer ?
#
loop_
_entity_poly.entity_id
_entity_poly.type
_entity_poly.pdbx_seq_one_letter_code
_entity_poly.pdbx_strand_id
1 'polypeptide(L)'
;MHFKDWCLSQYGIVNFLEAKTLNRVFIPLIYSSIDAQFVAEHNGYLTTHNNHLGLVIPKENYDLLIFRIYLEFQQTYPGVNDPNDFEKFSDISLFKLGLNRRGLTKYKQPSNIRVTFSDDSLKTAFTKQFVKYNPQLKLDPLTYAQVVEMPPYFMGDIYQLYYQSPAAEISRTTDLAQLKAQEATLKKLLQEVNQNKLILDSINKLTLDYDNFGDHPLSNRQACEAYALSLRVFAEANRDNLSTANYQALINASTFLVARDEFGKICQSLGAELEFASYIRDQLYEHARTQIPGVKDENPLFHELPPPYDKRIPELIKNNVRDLLEGNSWALMNRYSKFISRRFLPDQQNPSQTGTDEILIRGGAQKHHFALFRIIKVGLLENGQMAEPGEKPHHYEYYKVENNLGFMCPGVDVKTKTGWGTFITKLTPFTYDSQGNLAASNVGPFTQPELYQASMEITLRELIRVEREIVFYRQNGRDVLNSKEPQNTKEADEWVRLFELRQRLSGYFYPLSVKYYVQDPINSHKQHERFVSNQRGFVQEDGSCPAFTLKSWLASTLGHSLNSLLNHFMQQHNANEQARALQAALSRVQGRIRELDPLEIKGTSRDNLMNANRFFSSFMVPRSLPIAKQPEERGSLSGTFR
;
A
#
# COMPACT_ATOMS: atom_id res chain seq x y z
N MET A 1 13.57 -22.21 1.18
CA MET A 1 13.93 -21.34 0.06
C MET A 1 12.90 -20.25 0.08
N HIS A 2 13.15 -18.98 0.45
CA HIS A 2 12.12 -17.97 0.19
C HIS A 2 11.99 -17.73 -1.32
N PHE A 3 10.84 -17.22 -1.78
CA PHE A 3 10.52 -17.11 -3.20
C PHE A 3 11.53 -16.27 -3.99
N LYS A 4 11.99 -15.15 -3.42
CA LYS A 4 12.97 -14.28 -4.07
C LYS A 4 14.33 -14.97 -4.24
N ASP A 5 14.81 -15.64 -3.19
CA ASP A 5 16.08 -16.37 -3.21
C ASP A 5 16.02 -17.55 -4.20
N TRP A 6 14.86 -18.21 -4.27
CA TRP A 6 14.61 -19.25 -5.26
C TRP A 6 14.61 -18.69 -6.69
N CYS A 7 13.95 -17.57 -6.95
CA CYS A 7 13.96 -16.93 -8.27
C CYS A 7 15.37 -16.49 -8.71
N LEU A 8 16.16 -15.96 -7.76
CA LEU A 8 17.56 -15.62 -8.02
C LEU A 8 18.37 -16.86 -8.36
N SER A 9 18.23 -17.94 -7.57
CA SER A 9 18.95 -19.19 -7.78
C SER A 9 18.58 -19.90 -9.09
N GLN A 10 17.30 -19.93 -9.45
CA GLN A 10 16.82 -20.71 -10.60
C GLN A 10 16.88 -19.93 -11.91
N TYR A 11 16.61 -18.62 -11.86
CA TYR A 11 16.39 -17.81 -13.05
C TYR A 11 17.29 -16.57 -13.11
N GLY A 12 18.11 -16.31 -12.09
CA GLY A 12 18.93 -15.10 -12.00
C GLY A 12 18.13 -13.82 -11.76
N ILE A 13 16.85 -13.92 -11.38
CA ILE A 13 15.99 -12.74 -11.19
C ILE A 13 16.37 -12.03 -9.88
N VAL A 14 16.80 -10.78 -9.99
CA VAL A 14 17.23 -9.96 -8.86
C VAL A 14 16.08 -9.14 -8.27
N ASN A 15 15.28 -8.50 -9.11
CA ASN A 15 14.16 -7.65 -8.70
C ASN A 15 12.96 -7.81 -9.62
N PHE A 16 11.79 -7.59 -9.04
CA PHE A 16 10.52 -7.40 -9.75
C PHE A 16 10.16 -5.93 -9.70
N LEU A 17 9.74 -5.36 -10.83
CA LEU A 17 9.33 -3.97 -10.95
C LEU A 17 7.99 -3.92 -11.67
N GLU A 18 7.10 -3.05 -11.22
CA GLU A 18 5.82 -2.83 -11.87
C GLU A 18 6.02 -2.01 -13.16
N ALA A 19 5.39 -2.43 -14.26
CA ALA A 19 5.32 -1.62 -15.48
C ALA A 19 4.21 -0.57 -15.38
N LYS A 20 4.12 0.30 -16.39
CA LYS A 20 3.01 1.25 -16.51
C LYS A 20 1.70 0.51 -16.83
N THR A 21 0.61 0.83 -16.13
CA THR A 21 -0.75 0.45 -16.54
C THR A 21 -1.12 1.18 -17.83
N LEU A 22 -1.51 0.43 -18.86
CA LEU A 22 -1.85 1.02 -20.15
C LEU A 22 -3.29 1.55 -20.14
N ASN A 23 -3.46 2.79 -20.61
CA ASN A 23 -4.77 3.37 -20.87
C ASN A 23 -5.40 2.69 -22.09
N ARG A 24 -6.55 2.03 -21.92
CA ARG A 24 -7.29 1.40 -23.01
C ARG A 24 -8.76 1.79 -22.94
N VAL A 25 -9.44 1.66 -24.07
CA VAL A 25 -10.90 1.76 -24.17
C VAL A 25 -11.46 0.40 -24.56
N PHE A 26 -12.61 0.05 -23.99
CA PHE A 26 -13.42 -1.08 -24.41
C PHE A 26 -14.60 -0.53 -25.21
N ILE A 27 -14.79 -1.05 -26.41
CA ILE A 27 -15.87 -0.66 -27.31
C ILE A 27 -16.68 -1.92 -27.63
N PRO A 28 -17.94 -2.04 -27.15
CA PRO A 28 -18.75 -3.21 -27.42
C PRO A 28 -18.95 -3.41 -28.92
N LEU A 29 -18.95 -4.68 -29.36
CA LEU A 29 -19.33 -5.01 -30.71
C LEU A 29 -20.86 -4.97 -30.86
N ILE A 30 -21.32 -4.53 -32.02
CA ILE A 30 -22.72 -4.64 -32.45
C ILE A 30 -22.98 -6.04 -33.02
N TYR A 31 -21.99 -6.58 -33.72
CA TYR A 31 -22.02 -7.89 -34.35
C TYR A 31 -21.12 -8.88 -33.60
N SER A 32 -21.26 -10.19 -33.85
CA SER A 32 -20.42 -11.21 -33.21
C SER A 32 -18.96 -11.23 -33.67
N SER A 33 -18.61 -10.44 -34.69
CA SER A 33 -17.26 -10.35 -35.24
C SER A 33 -16.97 -8.95 -35.78
N ILE A 34 -15.68 -8.66 -35.93
CA ILE A 34 -15.13 -7.45 -36.55
C ILE A 34 -13.94 -7.87 -37.41
N ASP A 35 -13.59 -7.06 -38.41
CA ASP A 35 -12.43 -7.31 -39.25
C ASP A 35 -11.13 -7.44 -38.44
N ALA A 36 -10.45 -8.58 -38.58
CA ALA A 36 -9.21 -8.87 -37.87
C ALA A 36 -8.06 -7.95 -38.28
N GLN A 37 -8.05 -7.47 -39.54
CA GLN A 37 -7.04 -6.52 -39.99
C GLN A 37 -7.22 -5.17 -39.29
N PHE A 38 -8.45 -4.65 -39.21
CA PHE A 38 -8.77 -3.46 -38.42
C PHE A 38 -8.32 -3.58 -36.96
N VAL A 39 -8.57 -4.72 -36.31
CA VAL A 39 -8.15 -4.97 -34.92
C VAL A 39 -6.62 -4.91 -34.80
N ALA A 40 -5.89 -5.57 -35.70
CA ALA A 40 -4.42 -5.59 -35.68
C ALA A 40 -3.81 -4.20 -35.93
N GLU A 41 -4.33 -3.44 -36.90
CA GLU A 41 -3.87 -2.09 -37.24
C GLU A 41 -3.99 -1.10 -36.07
N HIS A 42 -4.96 -1.33 -35.17
CA HIS A 42 -5.19 -0.49 -33.99
C HIS A 42 -4.58 -1.09 -32.71
N ASN A 43 -3.72 -2.11 -32.80
CA ASN A 43 -3.14 -2.84 -31.65
C ASN A 43 -4.20 -3.33 -30.66
N GLY A 44 -5.35 -3.73 -31.18
CA GLY A 44 -6.49 -4.18 -30.40
C GLY A 44 -6.54 -5.68 -30.20
N TYR A 45 -7.49 -6.11 -29.38
CA TYR A 45 -7.90 -7.51 -29.27
C TYR A 45 -9.35 -7.58 -28.80
N LEU A 46 -9.98 -8.74 -29.03
CA LEU A 46 -11.35 -9.00 -28.59
C LEU A 46 -11.37 -9.64 -27.21
N THR A 47 -12.27 -9.17 -26.36
CA THR A 47 -12.52 -9.77 -25.05
C THR A 47 -13.96 -9.55 -24.62
N THR A 48 -14.38 -10.30 -23.60
CA THR A 48 -15.68 -10.10 -22.97
C THR A 48 -15.51 -9.22 -21.72
N HIS A 49 -16.25 -8.12 -21.64
CA HIS A 49 -16.29 -7.23 -20.48
C HIS A 49 -17.75 -6.90 -20.14
N ASN A 50 -18.14 -7.03 -18.87
CA ASN A 50 -19.52 -6.84 -18.40
C ASN A 50 -20.56 -7.61 -19.24
N ASN A 51 -20.27 -8.87 -19.58
CA ASN A 51 -21.10 -9.75 -20.43
C ASN A 51 -21.31 -9.27 -21.87
N HIS A 52 -20.50 -8.32 -22.35
CA HIS A 52 -20.49 -7.90 -23.75
C HIS A 52 -19.17 -8.30 -24.41
N LEU A 53 -19.23 -8.84 -25.63
CA LEU A 53 -18.06 -8.98 -26.48
C LEU A 53 -17.70 -7.60 -27.04
N GLY A 54 -16.43 -7.22 -26.98
CA GLY A 54 -15.98 -5.91 -27.45
C GLY A 54 -14.51 -5.90 -27.86
N LEU A 55 -14.15 -4.82 -28.53
CA LEU A 55 -12.78 -4.49 -28.92
C LEU A 55 -12.13 -3.67 -27.81
N VAL A 56 -10.96 -4.12 -27.36
CA VAL A 56 -10.07 -3.33 -26.51
C VAL A 56 -8.94 -2.76 -27.35
N ILE A 57 -8.76 -1.43 -27.34
CA ILE A 57 -7.64 -0.74 -28.02
C ILE A 57 -6.97 0.27 -27.07
N PRO A 58 -5.66 0.55 -27.24
CA PRO A 58 -4.99 1.65 -26.53
C PRO A 58 -5.72 2.97 -26.75
N LYS A 59 -5.79 3.82 -25.71
CA LYS A 59 -6.50 5.10 -25.76
C LYS A 59 -5.91 6.02 -26.84
N GLU A 60 -4.60 6.02 -26.99
CA GLU A 60 -3.90 6.80 -28.02
C GLU A 60 -4.32 6.36 -29.42
N ASN A 61 -4.50 5.06 -29.65
CA ASN A 61 -4.96 4.53 -30.92
C ASN A 61 -6.45 4.82 -31.16
N TYR A 62 -7.28 4.81 -30.12
CA TYR A 62 -8.66 5.26 -30.22
C TYR A 62 -8.74 6.76 -30.57
N ASP A 63 -7.91 7.59 -29.96
CA ASP A 63 -7.88 9.03 -30.24
C ASP A 63 -7.43 9.31 -31.68
N LEU A 64 -6.47 8.55 -32.19
CA LEU A 64 -6.10 8.58 -33.61
C LEU A 64 -7.25 8.15 -34.53
N LEU A 65 -8.02 7.12 -34.15
CA LEU A 65 -9.21 6.70 -34.89
C LEU A 65 -10.28 7.79 -34.91
N ILE A 66 -10.59 8.39 -33.76
CA ILE A 66 -11.56 9.50 -33.67
C ILE A 66 -11.08 10.72 -34.44
N PHE A 67 -9.79 11.03 -34.41
CA PHE A 67 -9.21 12.11 -35.19
C PHE A 67 -9.33 11.87 -36.70
N ARG A 68 -9.09 10.63 -37.18
CA ARG A 68 -9.32 10.27 -38.59
C ARG A 68 -10.79 10.45 -38.98
N ILE A 69 -11.73 10.00 -38.14
CA ILE A 69 -13.17 10.21 -38.34
C ILE A 69 -13.51 11.71 -38.36
N TYR A 70 -12.85 12.52 -37.54
CA TYR A 70 -13.02 13.98 -37.55
C TYR A 70 -12.53 14.62 -38.85
N LEU A 71 -11.40 14.17 -39.40
CA LEU A 71 -10.92 14.61 -40.70
C LEU A 71 -11.89 14.23 -41.83
N GLU A 72 -12.46 13.02 -41.80
CA GLU A 72 -13.50 12.59 -42.75
C GLU A 72 -14.77 13.44 -42.63
N PHE A 73 -15.18 13.78 -41.41
CA PHE A 73 -16.30 14.69 -41.15
C PHE A 73 -16.07 16.07 -41.77
N GLN A 74 -14.89 16.67 -41.56
CA GLN A 74 -14.54 17.98 -42.11
C GLN A 74 -14.48 17.98 -43.66
N GLN A 75 -14.11 16.86 -44.27
CA GLN A 75 -14.16 16.70 -45.73
C GLN A 75 -15.59 16.57 -46.26
N THR A 76 -16.46 15.89 -45.51
CA THR A 76 -17.86 15.66 -45.90
C THR A 76 -18.75 16.89 -45.66
N TYR A 77 -18.47 17.65 -44.59
CA TYR A 77 -19.21 18.84 -44.18
C TYR A 77 -18.26 20.03 -43.95
N PRO A 78 -17.68 20.61 -45.02
CA PRO A 78 -16.73 21.71 -44.88
C PRO A 78 -17.36 22.91 -44.16
N GLY A 79 -16.69 23.43 -43.13
CA GLY A 79 -17.12 24.62 -42.39
C GLY A 79 -18.15 24.38 -41.28
N VAL A 80 -18.58 23.13 -41.05
CA VAL A 80 -19.40 22.76 -39.88
C VAL A 80 -18.48 22.42 -38.71
N ASN A 81 -18.60 23.16 -37.61
CA ASN A 81 -17.84 22.96 -36.37
C ASN A 81 -18.77 22.70 -35.16
N ASP A 82 -19.96 22.14 -35.37
CA ASP A 82 -20.85 21.73 -34.28
C ASP A 82 -20.39 20.39 -33.68
N PRO A 83 -20.05 20.31 -32.38
CA PRO A 83 -19.71 19.07 -31.70
C PRO A 83 -20.78 17.98 -31.79
N ASN A 84 -22.07 18.35 -31.82
CA ASN A 84 -23.17 17.39 -31.86
C ASN A 84 -23.28 16.70 -33.22
N ASP A 85 -22.98 17.41 -34.30
CA ASP A 85 -22.99 16.84 -35.65
C ASP A 85 -21.81 15.90 -35.85
N PHE A 86 -20.64 16.26 -35.32
CA PHE A 86 -19.50 15.36 -35.28
C PHE A 86 -19.80 14.10 -34.46
N GLU A 87 -20.46 14.23 -33.31
CA GLU A 87 -20.81 13.08 -32.48
C GLU A 87 -21.72 12.08 -33.23
N LYS A 88 -22.77 12.57 -33.89
CA LYS A 88 -23.65 11.73 -34.74
C LYS A 88 -22.88 11.07 -35.88
N PHE A 89 -22.00 11.82 -36.55
CA PHE A 89 -21.19 11.29 -37.64
C PHE A 89 -20.24 10.18 -37.15
N SER A 90 -19.63 10.38 -35.98
CA SER A 90 -18.75 9.38 -35.39
C SER A 90 -19.49 8.15 -34.89
N ASP A 91 -20.69 8.29 -34.32
CA ASP A 91 -21.58 7.18 -33.98
C ASP A 91 -21.85 6.31 -35.22
N ILE A 92 -22.21 6.93 -36.35
CA ILE A 92 -22.47 6.22 -37.62
C ILE A 92 -21.20 5.55 -38.15
N SER A 93 -20.06 6.23 -38.09
CA SER A 93 -18.78 5.73 -38.61
C SER A 93 -18.31 4.50 -37.84
N LEU A 94 -18.38 4.55 -36.50
CA LEU A 94 -18.05 3.40 -35.65
C LEU A 94 -19.08 2.28 -35.79
N PHE A 95 -20.37 2.60 -35.95
CA PHE A 95 -21.41 1.62 -36.22
C PHE A 95 -21.11 0.80 -37.48
N LYS A 96 -20.66 1.46 -38.57
CA LYS A 96 -20.26 0.79 -39.81
C LYS A 96 -19.08 -0.17 -39.62
N LEU A 97 -18.22 0.11 -38.65
CA LEU A 97 -17.11 -0.78 -38.25
C LEU A 97 -17.56 -1.90 -37.28
N GLY A 98 -18.86 -1.99 -36.97
CA GLY A 98 -19.42 -2.96 -36.04
C GLY A 98 -19.19 -2.60 -34.56
N LEU A 99 -18.90 -1.33 -34.26
CA LEU A 99 -18.58 -0.83 -32.91
C LEU A 99 -19.70 0.05 -32.35
N ASN A 100 -20.08 -0.19 -31.09
CA ASN A 100 -21.07 0.61 -30.38
C ASN A 100 -20.38 1.69 -29.51
N ARG A 101 -20.25 2.90 -30.06
CA ARG A 101 -19.65 4.06 -29.34
C ARG A 101 -20.38 4.39 -28.04
N ARG A 102 -21.70 4.24 -27.99
CA ARG A 102 -22.50 4.59 -26.79
C ARG A 102 -22.22 3.70 -25.58
N GLY A 103 -21.73 2.49 -25.83
CA GLY A 103 -21.31 1.57 -24.77
C GLY A 103 -19.81 1.61 -24.48
N LEU A 104 -19.08 2.60 -25.01
CA LEU A 104 -17.65 2.75 -24.78
C LEU A 104 -17.36 2.98 -23.30
N THR A 105 -16.41 2.22 -22.75
CA THR A 105 -15.96 2.38 -21.36
C THR A 105 -14.44 2.44 -21.26
N LYS A 106 -13.95 3.11 -20.20
CA LYS A 106 -12.54 3.04 -19.81
C LYS A 106 -12.23 1.60 -19.42
N TYR A 107 -11.13 1.06 -19.96
CA TYR A 107 -10.71 -0.31 -19.69
C TYR A 107 -9.24 -0.33 -19.27
N LYS A 108 -8.97 -0.93 -18.13
CA LYS A 108 -7.64 -1.07 -17.55
C LYS A 108 -7.39 -2.52 -17.20
N GLN A 109 -6.16 -2.95 -17.40
CA GLN A 109 -5.69 -4.29 -17.05
C GLN A 109 -4.51 -4.18 -16.10
N PRO A 110 -4.24 -5.24 -15.30
CA PRO A 110 -3.05 -5.30 -14.49
C PRO A 110 -1.80 -4.97 -15.30
N SER A 111 -0.88 -4.26 -14.67
CA SER A 111 0.39 -3.89 -15.29
C SER A 111 1.26 -5.12 -15.57
N ASN A 112 2.06 -5.04 -16.63
CA ASN A 112 3.10 -6.04 -16.87
C ASN A 112 4.12 -6.02 -15.71
N ILE A 113 4.82 -7.14 -15.52
CA ILE A 113 5.92 -7.23 -14.56
C ILE A 113 7.25 -7.15 -15.29
N ARG A 114 8.12 -6.26 -14.83
CA ARG A 114 9.51 -6.14 -15.29
C ARG A 114 10.41 -6.90 -14.35
N VAL A 115 11.34 -7.67 -14.90
CA VAL A 115 12.36 -8.39 -14.13
C VAL A 115 13.76 -7.94 -14.53
N THR A 116 14.64 -7.81 -13.54
CA THR A 116 16.07 -7.54 -13.73
C THR A 116 16.89 -8.78 -13.39
N PHE A 117 18.06 -8.94 -14.02
CA PHE A 117 18.91 -10.11 -13.88
C PHE A 117 20.29 -9.75 -13.33
N SER A 118 20.96 -10.72 -12.71
CA SER A 118 22.34 -10.56 -12.22
C SER A 118 23.35 -10.42 -13.37
N ASP A 119 23.08 -11.05 -14.51
CA ASP A 119 23.90 -10.98 -15.71
C ASP A 119 23.08 -11.25 -16.99
N ASP A 120 23.67 -10.91 -18.14
CA ASP A 120 23.03 -11.02 -19.45
C ASP A 120 22.87 -12.46 -19.96
N SER A 121 23.66 -13.41 -19.47
CA SER A 121 23.57 -14.81 -19.87
C SER A 121 22.30 -15.44 -19.29
N LEU A 122 22.00 -15.17 -18.01
CA LEU A 122 20.78 -15.61 -17.34
C LEU A 122 19.54 -14.92 -17.93
N LYS A 123 19.64 -13.63 -18.25
CA LYS A 123 18.59 -12.90 -18.99
C LYS A 123 18.24 -13.62 -20.31
N THR A 124 19.26 -14.01 -21.08
CA THR A 124 19.08 -14.69 -22.37
C THR A 124 18.52 -16.11 -22.21
N ALA A 125 18.95 -16.85 -21.18
CA ALA A 125 18.41 -18.17 -20.88
C ALA A 125 16.93 -18.06 -20.46
N PHE A 126 16.61 -17.10 -19.60
CA PHE A 126 15.25 -16.83 -19.14
C PHE A 126 14.31 -16.48 -20.29
N THR A 127 14.69 -15.57 -21.20
CA THR A 127 13.83 -15.19 -22.33
C THR A 127 13.54 -16.36 -23.27
N LYS A 128 14.51 -17.27 -23.46
CA LYS A 128 14.32 -18.52 -24.22
C LYS A 128 13.37 -19.48 -23.50
N GLN A 129 13.58 -19.70 -22.20
CA GLN A 129 12.75 -20.62 -21.41
C GLN A 129 11.29 -20.16 -21.34
N PHE A 130 11.06 -18.85 -21.22
CA PHE A 130 9.74 -18.25 -21.08
C PHE A 130 9.23 -17.63 -22.40
N VAL A 131 9.71 -18.10 -23.56
CA VAL A 131 9.35 -17.56 -24.89
C VAL A 131 7.85 -17.55 -25.16
N LYS A 132 7.09 -18.51 -24.58
CA LYS A 132 5.63 -18.59 -24.72
C LYS A 132 4.88 -17.37 -24.18
N TYR A 133 5.50 -16.58 -23.30
CA TYR A 133 4.93 -15.33 -22.76
C TYR A 133 5.29 -14.10 -23.61
N ASN A 134 6.03 -14.28 -24.72
CA ASN A 134 6.53 -13.22 -25.58
C ASN A 134 7.29 -12.11 -24.80
N PRO A 135 8.36 -12.46 -24.06
CA PRO A 135 9.12 -11.52 -23.23
C PRO A 135 9.64 -10.33 -24.05
N GLN A 136 9.48 -9.11 -23.53
CA GLN A 136 9.91 -7.89 -24.22
C GLN A 136 11.11 -7.24 -23.53
N LEU A 137 12.22 -7.06 -24.24
CA LEU A 137 13.36 -6.31 -23.72
C LEU A 137 13.07 -4.81 -23.77
N LYS A 138 13.16 -4.13 -22.61
CA LYS A 138 12.88 -2.70 -22.47
C LYS A 138 13.91 -2.03 -21.57
N LEU A 139 13.94 -0.69 -21.62
CA LEU A 139 14.63 0.15 -20.66
C LEU A 139 13.61 0.65 -19.63
N ASP A 140 13.85 0.41 -18.35
CA ASP A 140 13.01 0.95 -17.30
C ASP A 140 13.26 2.46 -17.14
N PRO A 141 12.27 3.34 -17.30
CA PRO A 141 12.49 4.79 -17.28
C PRO A 141 12.72 5.37 -15.87
N LEU A 142 12.49 4.59 -14.80
CA LEU A 142 12.74 5.04 -13.43
C LEU A 142 14.20 4.80 -13.03
N THR A 143 14.73 3.63 -13.40
CA THR A 143 16.09 3.19 -13.02
C THR A 143 17.10 3.27 -14.17
N TYR A 144 16.64 3.45 -15.41
CA TYR A 144 17.43 3.30 -16.64
C TYR A 144 18.10 1.92 -16.77
N ALA A 145 17.61 0.91 -16.06
CA ALA A 145 18.10 -0.46 -16.16
C ALA A 145 17.44 -1.21 -17.32
N GLN A 146 18.19 -2.13 -17.94
CA GLN A 146 17.59 -3.09 -18.88
C GLN A 146 16.72 -4.08 -18.12
N VAL A 147 15.49 -4.27 -18.60
CA VAL A 147 14.49 -5.15 -18.00
C VAL A 147 13.90 -6.08 -19.05
N VAL A 148 13.45 -7.24 -18.61
CA VAL A 148 12.53 -8.08 -19.39
C VAL A 148 11.13 -7.84 -18.86
N GLU A 149 10.24 -7.34 -19.72
CA GLU A 149 8.83 -7.13 -19.41
C GLU A 149 8.02 -8.38 -19.78
N MET A 150 7.29 -8.90 -18.79
CA MET A 150 6.47 -10.10 -18.82
C MET A 150 5.00 -9.73 -18.62
N PRO A 151 4.06 -10.47 -19.23
CA PRO A 151 2.63 -10.22 -19.05
C PRO A 151 2.18 -10.51 -17.61
N PRO A 152 1.05 -9.95 -17.12
CA PRO A 152 0.70 -10.03 -15.71
C PRO A 152 0.44 -11.46 -15.21
N TYR A 153 -0.11 -12.33 -16.06
CA TYR A 153 -0.42 -13.72 -15.68
C TYR A 153 0.83 -14.59 -15.45
N PHE A 154 2.01 -14.15 -15.90
CA PHE A 154 3.29 -14.84 -15.68
C PHE A 154 3.58 -15.11 -14.19
N MET A 155 3.21 -14.18 -13.30
CA MET A 155 3.49 -14.33 -11.86
C MET A 155 2.75 -15.51 -11.24
N GLY A 156 1.54 -15.82 -11.69
CA GLY A 156 0.78 -16.97 -11.19
C GLY A 156 1.52 -18.28 -11.46
N ASP A 157 2.04 -18.44 -12.67
CA ASP A 157 2.78 -19.64 -13.09
C ASP A 157 4.12 -19.76 -12.34
N ILE A 158 4.83 -18.63 -12.13
CA ILE A 158 6.06 -18.63 -11.33
C ILE A 158 5.82 -19.00 -9.87
N TYR A 159 4.75 -18.51 -9.24
CA TYR A 159 4.40 -18.92 -7.87
C TYR A 159 4.05 -20.40 -7.81
N GLN A 160 3.33 -20.93 -8.81
CA GLN A 160 3.02 -22.35 -8.89
C GLN A 160 4.29 -23.21 -8.98
N LEU A 161 5.25 -22.83 -9.83
CA LEU A 161 6.54 -23.52 -9.95
C LEU A 161 7.33 -23.50 -8.64
N TYR A 162 7.31 -22.37 -7.91
CA TYR A 162 7.94 -22.29 -6.59
C TYR A 162 7.32 -23.27 -5.60
N TYR A 163 5.98 -23.34 -5.49
CA TYR A 163 5.33 -24.23 -4.53
C TYR A 163 5.41 -25.72 -4.89
N GLN A 164 5.68 -26.05 -6.16
CA GLN A 164 5.97 -27.42 -6.59
C GLN A 164 7.41 -27.84 -6.30
N SER A 165 8.30 -26.88 -6.04
CA SER A 165 9.70 -27.14 -5.72
C SER A 165 9.86 -27.70 -4.30
N PRO A 166 10.70 -28.73 -4.08
CA PRO A 166 11.04 -29.20 -2.74
C PRO A 166 11.78 -28.13 -1.91
N ALA A 167 12.28 -27.07 -2.55
CA ALA A 167 12.94 -25.96 -1.87
C ALA A 167 11.96 -24.96 -1.23
N ALA A 168 10.65 -25.07 -1.51
CA ALA A 168 9.63 -24.21 -0.90
C ALA A 168 9.66 -24.28 0.62
N GLU A 169 9.49 -23.14 1.29
CA GLU A 169 9.61 -23.09 2.76
C GLU A 169 8.57 -23.97 3.48
N ILE A 170 7.32 -23.93 3.03
CA ILE A 170 6.21 -24.66 3.66
C ILE A 170 6.44 -26.18 3.69
N SER A 171 7.10 -26.73 2.67
CA SER A 171 7.44 -28.16 2.59
C SER A 171 8.49 -28.56 3.63
N ARG A 172 9.23 -27.59 4.18
CA ARG A 172 10.31 -27.79 5.15
C ARG A 172 9.94 -27.36 6.57
N THR A 173 8.89 -26.57 6.74
CA THR A 173 8.38 -26.18 8.07
C THR A 173 7.96 -27.42 8.86
N THR A 174 8.42 -27.52 10.11
CA THR A 174 8.08 -28.63 11.04
C THR A 174 7.39 -28.14 12.32
N ASP A 175 7.32 -26.82 12.55
CA ASP A 175 6.71 -26.25 13.75
C ASP A 175 5.18 -26.28 13.67
N LEU A 176 4.59 -27.27 14.33
CA LEU A 176 3.14 -27.46 14.39
C LEU A 176 2.41 -26.31 15.10
N ALA A 177 3.03 -25.67 16.10
CA ALA A 177 2.39 -24.58 16.84
C ALA A 177 2.31 -23.32 15.96
N GLN A 178 3.38 -23.01 15.23
CA GLN A 178 3.40 -21.93 14.25
C GLN A 178 2.34 -22.15 13.16
N LEU A 179 2.23 -23.37 12.62
CA LEU A 179 1.25 -23.70 11.59
C LEU A 179 -0.20 -23.55 12.10
N LYS A 180 -0.50 -24.02 13.32
CA LYS A 180 -1.83 -23.86 13.95
C LYS A 180 -2.17 -22.38 14.20
N ALA A 181 -1.19 -21.56 14.60
CA ALA A 181 -1.37 -20.12 14.74
C ALA A 181 -1.65 -19.42 13.39
N GLN A 182 -0.94 -19.82 12.34
CA GLN A 182 -1.17 -19.34 10.98
C GLN A 182 -2.56 -19.75 10.46
N GLU A 183 -2.99 -20.99 10.71
CA GLU A 183 -4.33 -21.47 10.36
C GLU A 183 -5.43 -20.60 10.98
N ALA A 184 -5.31 -20.29 12.28
CA ALA A 184 -6.26 -19.42 12.98
C ALA A 184 -6.27 -17.99 12.39
N THR A 185 -5.09 -17.46 12.06
CA THR A 185 -4.94 -16.13 11.45
C THR A 185 -5.59 -16.07 10.07
N LEU A 186 -5.36 -17.07 9.22
CA LEU A 186 -5.97 -17.18 7.88
C LEU A 186 -7.50 -17.25 7.96
N LYS A 187 -8.05 -18.04 8.90
CA LYS A 187 -9.51 -18.11 9.12
C LYS A 187 -10.10 -16.76 9.52
N LYS A 188 -9.42 -16.01 10.41
CA LYS A 188 -9.84 -14.67 10.81
C LYS A 188 -9.80 -13.70 9.63
N LEU A 189 -8.71 -13.68 8.85
CA LEU A 189 -8.59 -12.81 7.67
C LEU A 189 -9.66 -13.13 6.60
N LEU A 190 -10.03 -14.39 6.41
CA LEU A 190 -11.13 -14.76 5.51
C LEU A 190 -12.45 -14.11 5.93
N GLN A 191 -12.74 -14.04 7.23
CA GLN A 191 -13.93 -13.36 7.73
C GLN A 191 -13.83 -11.84 7.47
N GLU A 192 -12.68 -11.23 7.73
CA GLU A 192 -12.46 -9.80 7.48
C GLU A 192 -12.60 -9.43 6.00
N VAL A 193 -12.06 -10.24 5.07
CA VAL A 193 -12.22 -10.04 3.62
C VAL A 193 -13.69 -10.11 3.22
N ASN A 194 -14.44 -11.08 3.76
CA ASN A 194 -15.86 -11.23 3.46
C ASN A 194 -16.71 -10.07 3.99
N GLN A 195 -16.32 -9.45 5.11
CA GLN A 195 -17.00 -8.28 5.67
C GLN A 195 -16.67 -6.99 4.90
N ASN A 196 -15.54 -6.94 4.19
CA ASN A 196 -15.00 -5.74 3.54
C ASN A 196 -14.96 -5.84 2.01
N LYS A 197 -15.83 -6.65 1.38
CA LYS A 197 -15.79 -6.90 -0.07
C LYS A 197 -15.84 -5.62 -0.90
N LEU A 198 -16.77 -4.73 -0.58
CA LEU A 198 -16.97 -3.49 -1.36
C LEU A 198 -15.73 -2.62 -1.41
N ILE A 199 -15.05 -2.41 -0.27
CA ILE A 199 -13.84 -1.56 -0.24
C ILE A 199 -12.65 -2.24 -0.95
N LEU A 200 -12.58 -3.57 -0.93
CA LEU A 200 -11.54 -4.34 -1.62
C LEU A 200 -11.76 -4.37 -3.14
N ASP A 201 -13.01 -4.48 -3.59
CA ASP A 201 -13.34 -4.41 -5.02
C ASP A 201 -13.06 -3.00 -5.57
N SER A 202 -13.38 -1.95 -4.80
CA SER A 202 -13.04 -0.59 -5.18
C SER A 202 -11.53 -0.34 -5.19
N ILE A 203 -10.77 -0.81 -4.19
CA ILE A 203 -9.32 -0.56 -4.17
C ILE A 203 -8.62 -1.29 -5.32
N ASN A 204 -9.08 -2.48 -5.70
CA ASN A 204 -8.61 -3.18 -6.91
C ASN A 204 -8.75 -2.27 -8.14
N LYS A 205 -9.92 -1.67 -8.36
CA LYS A 205 -10.11 -0.69 -9.45
C LYS A 205 -9.18 0.52 -9.30
N LEU A 206 -9.04 1.12 -8.12
CA LEU A 206 -8.16 2.28 -7.97
C LEU A 206 -6.68 1.94 -8.23
N THR A 207 -6.23 0.73 -7.89
CA THR A 207 -4.86 0.25 -8.19
C THR A 207 -4.62 -0.03 -9.66
N LEU A 208 -5.68 -0.18 -10.46
CA LEU A 208 -5.67 -0.26 -11.93
C LEU A 208 -5.78 1.11 -12.59
N ASP A 209 -5.59 2.19 -11.84
CA ASP A 209 -5.56 3.56 -12.34
C ASP A 209 -6.89 4.03 -12.94
N TYR A 210 -8.00 3.48 -12.42
CA TYR A 210 -9.30 4.10 -12.59
C TYR A 210 -9.41 5.35 -11.70
N ASP A 211 -10.23 6.29 -12.15
CA ASP A 211 -10.49 7.51 -11.38
C ASP A 211 -11.39 7.19 -10.19
N ASN A 212 -11.30 8.00 -9.13
CA ASN A 212 -12.09 7.79 -7.92
C ASN A 212 -13.48 8.43 -8.02
N PHE A 213 -14.19 8.16 -9.12
CA PHE A 213 -15.53 8.66 -9.41
C PHE A 213 -16.38 7.56 -10.04
N GLY A 214 -17.72 7.66 -9.94
CA GLY A 214 -18.66 6.68 -10.50
C GLY A 214 -19.16 5.67 -9.47
N ASP A 215 -19.23 4.38 -9.82
CA ASP A 215 -20.05 3.40 -9.11
C ASP A 215 -19.67 3.14 -7.65
N HIS A 216 -18.38 3.27 -7.28
CA HIS A 216 -17.94 3.03 -5.89
C HIS A 216 -16.72 3.87 -5.47
N PRO A 217 -16.85 5.21 -5.29
CA PRO A 217 -15.76 6.05 -4.83
C PRO A 217 -15.34 5.66 -3.41
N LEU A 218 -14.04 5.59 -3.16
CA LEU A 218 -13.51 5.40 -1.81
C LEU A 218 -13.16 6.75 -1.20
N SER A 219 -13.57 6.96 0.05
CA SER A 219 -12.94 7.99 0.86
C SER A 219 -11.45 7.65 1.10
N ASN A 220 -10.62 8.65 1.36
CA ASN A 220 -9.19 8.43 1.64
C ASN A 220 -8.99 7.44 2.81
N ARG A 221 -9.86 7.50 3.83
CA ARG A 221 -9.81 6.57 4.96
C ARG A 221 -10.14 5.14 4.54
N GLN A 222 -11.20 4.92 3.76
CA GLN A 222 -11.55 3.59 3.26
C GLN A 222 -10.46 3.02 2.35
N ALA A 223 -9.80 3.86 1.55
CA ALA A 223 -8.63 3.45 0.78
C ALA A 223 -7.50 2.94 1.69
N CYS A 224 -7.19 3.65 2.79
CA CYS A 224 -6.22 3.19 3.78
C CYS A 224 -6.63 1.86 4.44
N GLU A 225 -7.90 1.72 4.82
CA GLU A 225 -8.44 0.48 5.41
C GLU A 225 -8.33 -0.70 4.42
N ALA A 226 -8.65 -0.47 3.15
CA ALA A 226 -8.53 -1.48 2.10
C ALA A 226 -7.06 -1.87 1.83
N TYR A 227 -6.14 -0.90 1.74
CA TYR A 227 -4.69 -1.18 1.62
C TYR A 227 -4.15 -1.93 2.84
N ALA A 228 -4.53 -1.54 4.06
CA ALA A 228 -4.12 -2.23 5.29
C ALA A 228 -4.59 -3.70 5.30
N LEU A 229 -5.84 -3.94 4.89
CA LEU A 229 -6.36 -5.30 4.76
C LEU A 229 -5.62 -6.08 3.66
N SER A 230 -5.44 -5.51 2.46
CA SER A 230 -4.72 -6.18 1.37
C SER A 230 -3.25 -6.47 1.69
N LEU A 231 -2.57 -5.62 2.47
CA LEU A 231 -1.22 -5.90 2.97
C LEU A 231 -1.19 -7.13 3.87
N ARG A 232 -2.14 -7.25 4.82
CA ARG A 232 -2.24 -8.42 5.70
C ARG A 232 -2.60 -9.69 4.93
N VAL A 233 -3.53 -9.58 3.98
CA VAL A 233 -3.90 -10.68 3.08
C VAL A 233 -2.69 -11.15 2.28
N PHE A 234 -1.96 -10.22 1.64
CA PHE A 234 -0.78 -10.54 0.85
C PHE A 234 0.32 -11.17 1.72
N ALA A 235 0.57 -10.63 2.91
CA ALA A 235 1.55 -11.14 3.87
C ALA A 235 1.23 -12.58 4.30
N GLU A 236 -0.02 -12.88 4.67
CA GLU A 236 -0.39 -14.23 5.14
C GLU A 236 -0.56 -15.23 4.01
N ALA A 237 -1.11 -14.81 2.86
CA ALA A 237 -1.22 -15.69 1.68
C ALA A 237 0.16 -16.13 1.15
N ASN A 238 1.18 -15.30 1.35
CA ASN A 238 2.56 -15.53 0.92
C ASN A 238 3.53 -15.71 2.10
N ARG A 239 3.06 -16.02 3.30
CA ARG A 239 3.91 -16.08 4.51
C ARG A 239 5.15 -16.95 4.29
N ASP A 240 4.95 -18.11 3.69
CA ASP A 240 6.00 -19.10 3.43
C ASP A 240 6.91 -18.74 2.23
N ASN A 241 6.60 -17.65 1.53
CA ASN A 241 7.35 -17.16 0.38
C ASN A 241 8.20 -15.95 0.74
N LEU A 242 7.86 -15.28 1.84
CA LEU A 242 8.45 -14.03 2.28
C LEU A 242 9.56 -14.31 3.30
N SER A 243 10.66 -13.56 3.21
CA SER A 243 11.61 -13.50 4.32
C SER A 243 10.94 -12.86 5.54
N THR A 244 11.45 -13.16 6.73
CA THR A 244 10.97 -12.55 7.98
C THR A 244 10.94 -11.02 7.91
N ALA A 245 11.97 -10.40 7.32
CA ALA A 245 12.04 -8.96 7.13
C ALA A 245 10.91 -8.43 6.22
N ASN A 246 10.65 -9.09 5.09
CA ASN A 246 9.58 -8.68 4.17
C ASN A 246 8.19 -8.87 4.78
N TYR A 247 7.97 -9.99 5.46
CA TYR A 247 6.72 -10.25 6.18
C TYR A 247 6.48 -9.16 7.23
N GLN A 248 7.49 -8.86 8.07
CA GLN A 248 7.35 -7.85 9.10
C GLN A 248 7.16 -6.44 8.51
N ALA A 249 7.82 -6.11 7.40
CA ALA A 249 7.61 -4.85 6.69
C ALA A 249 6.16 -4.66 6.24
N LEU A 250 5.52 -5.71 5.70
CA LEU A 250 4.09 -5.68 5.29
C LEU A 250 3.15 -5.50 6.48
N ILE A 251 3.37 -6.26 7.56
CA ILE A 251 2.56 -6.15 8.78
C ILE A 251 2.71 -4.76 9.41
N ASN A 252 3.94 -4.25 9.48
CA ASN A 252 4.22 -2.90 9.97
C ASN A 252 3.52 -1.86 9.11
N ALA A 253 3.67 -1.91 7.79
CA ALA A 253 3.01 -0.97 6.89
C ALA A 253 1.48 -0.99 7.09
N SER A 254 0.88 -2.16 7.27
CA SER A 254 -0.55 -2.26 7.61
C SER A 254 -0.90 -1.53 8.90
N THR A 255 -0.11 -1.71 9.98
CA THR A 255 -0.35 -1.04 11.26
C THR A 255 -0.24 0.48 11.14
N PHE A 256 0.71 1.00 10.36
CA PHE A 256 0.84 2.45 10.14
C PHE A 256 -0.34 3.04 9.35
N LEU A 257 -0.98 2.25 8.48
CA LEU A 257 -2.20 2.67 7.79
C LEU A 257 -3.41 2.66 8.74
N VAL A 258 -3.59 1.58 9.51
CA VAL A 258 -4.69 1.42 10.47
C VAL A 258 -4.18 0.70 11.72
N ALA A 259 -4.18 1.42 12.85
CA ALA A 259 -3.73 0.89 14.13
C ALA A 259 -4.88 0.79 15.15
N ARG A 260 -5.05 -0.39 15.74
CA ARG A 260 -5.94 -0.63 16.87
C ARG A 260 -5.22 -1.47 17.92
N ASP A 261 -5.34 -1.09 19.18
CA ASP A 261 -4.78 -1.88 20.28
C ASP A 261 -5.57 -3.18 20.52
N GLU A 262 -5.11 -3.98 21.47
CA GLU A 262 -5.74 -5.25 21.86
C GLU A 262 -7.17 -5.10 22.39
N PHE A 263 -7.54 -3.89 22.85
CA PHE A 263 -8.89 -3.54 23.30
C PHE A 263 -9.73 -2.88 22.20
N GLY A 264 -9.19 -2.78 20.97
CA GLY A 264 -9.85 -2.18 19.82
C GLY A 264 -9.83 -0.64 19.78
N LYS A 265 -9.12 0.02 20.70
CA LYS A 265 -8.96 1.48 20.71
C LYS A 265 -8.09 1.91 19.54
N ILE A 266 -8.44 3.04 18.94
CA ILE A 266 -7.74 3.59 17.79
C ILE A 266 -6.42 4.20 18.26
N CYS A 267 -5.32 3.82 17.61
CA CYS A 267 -4.01 4.42 17.84
C CYS A 267 -3.60 5.31 16.66
N GLN A 268 -2.57 6.12 16.87
CA GLN A 268 -1.98 6.96 15.82
C GLN A 268 -1.66 6.13 14.56
N SER A 269 -2.28 6.51 13.46
CA SER A 269 -2.17 5.87 12.14
C SER A 269 -2.68 6.83 11.07
N LEU A 270 -2.41 6.54 9.80
CA LEU A 270 -2.92 7.37 8.71
C LEU A 270 -4.45 7.42 8.69
N GLY A 271 -5.14 6.31 9.00
CA GLY A 271 -6.60 6.28 9.10
C GLY A 271 -7.15 7.30 10.10
N ALA A 272 -6.54 7.40 11.29
CA ALA A 272 -6.94 8.38 12.31
C ALA A 272 -6.69 9.83 11.86
N GLU A 273 -5.55 10.06 11.20
CA GLU A 273 -5.21 11.36 10.63
C GLU A 273 -6.20 11.81 9.54
N LEU A 274 -6.59 10.90 8.64
CA LEU A 274 -7.52 11.22 7.56
C LEU A 274 -8.93 11.48 8.07
N GLU A 275 -9.34 10.78 9.12
CA GLU A 275 -10.60 11.03 9.79
C GLU A 275 -10.63 12.43 10.43
N PHE A 276 -9.53 12.84 11.08
CA PHE A 276 -9.39 14.19 11.61
C PHE A 276 -9.43 15.25 10.51
N ALA A 277 -8.64 15.06 9.44
CA ALA A 277 -8.62 15.97 8.31
C ALA A 277 -10.00 16.09 7.61
N SER A 278 -10.73 14.99 7.48
CA SER A 278 -12.10 14.99 6.92
C SER A 278 -13.08 15.67 7.86
N TYR A 279 -12.97 15.45 9.17
CA TYR A 279 -13.83 16.13 10.15
C TYR A 279 -13.69 17.66 10.09
N ILE A 280 -12.47 18.20 10.10
CA ILE A 280 -12.26 19.65 10.06
C ILE A 280 -12.70 20.26 8.73
N ARG A 281 -12.46 19.56 7.60
CA ARG A 281 -12.76 20.07 6.26
C ARG A 281 -14.22 19.84 5.89
N ASP A 282 -14.62 18.58 5.80
CA ASP A 282 -15.89 18.17 5.20
C ASP A 282 -17.09 18.38 6.14
N GLN A 283 -16.86 18.38 7.47
CA GLN A 283 -17.96 18.53 8.44
C GLN A 283 -18.01 19.92 9.08
N LEU A 284 -16.87 20.52 9.42
CA LEU A 284 -16.85 21.85 10.06
C LEU A 284 -16.77 22.98 9.05
N TYR A 285 -15.73 23.03 8.22
CA TYR A 285 -15.52 24.13 7.29
C TYR A 285 -16.60 24.21 6.21
N GLU A 286 -16.92 23.09 5.55
CA GLU A 286 -17.97 23.05 4.53
C GLU A 286 -19.33 23.45 5.11
N HIS A 287 -19.68 22.96 6.30
CA HIS A 287 -20.91 23.36 6.96
C HIS A 287 -20.93 24.85 7.31
N ALA A 288 -19.83 25.41 7.84
CA ALA A 288 -19.72 26.83 8.13
C ALA A 288 -19.87 27.69 6.87
N ARG A 289 -19.29 27.27 5.75
CA ARG A 289 -19.39 27.94 4.44
C ARG A 289 -20.83 28.05 3.97
N THR A 290 -21.63 26.99 4.12
CA THR A 290 -23.07 27.00 3.72
C THR A 290 -23.94 27.97 4.52
N GLN A 291 -23.44 28.51 5.65
CA GLN A 291 -24.16 29.46 6.49
C GLN A 291 -23.90 30.93 6.10
N ILE A 292 -22.99 31.20 5.17
CA ILE A 292 -22.67 32.57 4.73
C ILE A 292 -23.64 32.97 3.61
N PRO A 293 -24.50 34.00 3.82
CA PRO A 293 -25.48 34.40 2.81
C PRO A 293 -24.82 34.92 1.52
N GLY A 294 -25.30 34.48 0.36
CA GLY A 294 -24.93 35.06 -0.94
C GLY A 294 -23.60 34.61 -1.53
N VAL A 295 -22.80 33.79 -0.82
CA VAL A 295 -21.52 33.28 -1.31
C VAL A 295 -21.73 31.90 -1.93
N LYS A 296 -21.86 31.84 -3.25
CA LYS A 296 -21.90 30.57 -3.98
C LYS A 296 -20.52 30.06 -4.41
N ASP A 297 -19.55 30.97 -4.62
CA ASP A 297 -18.28 30.64 -5.29
C ASP A 297 -17.00 31.11 -4.56
N GLU A 298 -17.08 31.69 -3.35
CA GLU A 298 -15.89 32.08 -2.58
C GLU A 298 -15.60 31.07 -1.46
N ASN A 299 -14.33 30.68 -1.27
CA ASN A 299 -13.93 29.97 -0.06
C ASN A 299 -13.42 31.00 0.96
N PRO A 300 -14.18 31.25 2.03
CA PRO A 300 -13.83 32.27 3.02
C PRO A 300 -12.55 31.89 3.79
N LEU A 301 -11.79 32.91 4.19
CA LEU A 301 -10.70 32.75 5.15
C LEU A 301 -11.29 32.37 6.52
N PHE A 302 -10.52 31.71 7.38
CA PHE A 302 -11.05 31.25 8.68
C PHE A 302 -11.70 32.36 9.50
N HIS A 303 -11.12 33.56 9.54
CA HIS A 303 -11.67 34.69 10.29
C HIS A 303 -12.95 35.28 9.67
N GLU A 304 -13.30 34.90 8.44
CA GLU A 304 -14.53 35.31 7.75
C GLU A 304 -15.66 34.28 7.97
N LEU A 305 -15.38 33.14 8.62
CA LEU A 305 -16.39 32.14 8.94
C LEU A 305 -17.35 32.63 10.05
N PRO A 306 -18.60 32.16 10.06
CA PRO A 306 -19.53 32.49 11.14
C PRO A 306 -19.05 31.90 12.48
N PRO A 307 -19.24 32.60 13.61
CA PRO A 307 -18.98 32.02 14.92
C PRO A 307 -19.82 30.75 15.17
N PRO A 308 -19.27 29.71 15.83
CA PRO A 308 -17.95 29.68 16.47
C PRO A 308 -16.82 29.12 15.57
N TYR A 309 -17.06 28.93 14.26
CA TYR A 309 -16.14 28.21 13.38
C TYR A 309 -14.83 28.97 13.12
N ASP A 310 -14.90 30.30 13.15
CA ASP A 310 -13.77 31.23 13.04
C ASP A 310 -12.62 30.91 13.99
N LYS A 311 -12.95 30.56 15.24
CA LYS A 311 -11.97 30.19 16.28
C LYS A 311 -11.81 28.70 16.44
N ARG A 312 -12.91 27.95 16.30
CA ARG A 312 -12.92 26.50 16.57
C ARG A 312 -12.02 25.73 15.63
N ILE A 313 -12.00 26.03 14.32
CA ILE A 313 -11.18 25.30 13.36
C ILE A 313 -9.68 25.52 13.63
N PRO A 314 -9.18 26.77 13.73
CA PRO A 314 -7.78 27.01 14.12
C PRO A 314 -7.38 26.38 15.46
N GLU A 315 -8.26 26.42 16.46
CA GLU A 315 -8.00 25.82 17.77
C GLU A 315 -7.89 24.29 17.70
N LEU A 316 -8.76 23.63 16.91
CA LEU A 316 -8.67 22.20 16.67
C LEU A 316 -7.37 21.80 15.97
N ILE A 317 -6.93 22.58 14.97
CA ILE A 317 -5.65 22.37 14.30
C ILE A 317 -4.51 22.51 15.31
N LYS A 318 -4.49 23.58 16.11
CA LYS A 318 -3.47 23.81 17.15
C LYS A 318 -3.43 22.69 18.20
N ASN A 319 -4.59 22.25 18.68
CA ASN A 319 -4.69 21.17 19.65
C ASN A 319 -4.21 19.84 19.07
N ASN A 320 -4.54 19.54 17.81
CA ASN A 320 -4.04 18.34 17.15
C ASN A 320 -2.51 18.39 16.95
N VAL A 321 -1.95 19.52 16.55
CA VAL A 321 -0.49 19.71 16.46
C VAL A 321 0.17 19.41 17.81
N ARG A 322 -0.41 19.94 18.89
CA ARG A 322 0.05 19.64 20.26
C ARG A 322 -0.04 18.15 20.57
N ASP A 323 -1.18 17.52 20.30
CA ASP A 323 -1.41 16.09 20.57
C ASP A 323 -0.42 15.19 19.82
N LEU A 324 -0.06 15.53 18.57
CA LEU A 324 0.93 14.79 17.76
C LEU A 324 2.36 14.97 18.27
N LEU A 325 2.70 16.16 18.76
CA LEU A 325 4.06 16.48 19.20
C LEU A 325 4.33 16.03 20.64
N GLU A 326 3.38 16.28 21.55
CA GLU A 326 3.54 16.03 22.99
C GLU A 326 2.94 14.69 23.45
N GLY A 327 2.10 14.07 22.61
CA GLY A 327 1.36 12.84 22.92
C GLY A 327 0.08 13.13 23.72
N ASN A 328 -0.98 12.37 23.45
CA ASN A 328 -2.26 12.47 24.15
C ASN A 328 -3.07 11.17 23.96
N SER A 329 -3.40 10.48 25.06
CA SER A 329 -4.19 9.24 25.01
C SER A 329 -5.67 9.45 24.66
N TRP A 330 -6.12 10.71 24.58
CA TRP A 330 -7.48 11.13 24.25
C TRP A 330 -7.51 12.19 23.15
N ALA A 331 -6.56 12.12 22.21
CA ALA A 331 -6.46 13.03 21.08
C ALA A 331 -7.75 12.98 20.23
N LEU A 332 -8.22 14.15 19.79
CA LEU A 332 -9.46 14.24 19.02
C LEU A 332 -9.25 13.68 17.61
N MET A 333 -10.06 12.68 17.23
CA MET A 333 -10.14 12.21 15.84
C MET A 333 -11.30 12.90 15.13
N ASN A 334 -12.52 12.76 15.65
CA ASN A 334 -13.72 13.44 15.14
C ASN A 334 -14.67 13.74 16.32
N ARG A 335 -15.89 14.22 16.04
CA ARG A 335 -16.89 14.53 17.07
C ARG A 335 -17.21 13.36 18.02
N TYR A 336 -17.10 12.12 17.57
CA TYR A 336 -17.57 10.92 18.26
C TYR A 336 -16.44 10.00 18.73
N SER A 337 -15.20 10.27 18.34
CA SER A 337 -14.10 9.32 18.52
C SER A 337 -12.78 10.00 18.82
N LYS A 338 -11.96 9.28 19.58
CA LYS A 338 -10.64 9.68 20.04
C LYS A 338 -9.62 8.64 19.59
N PHE A 339 -8.35 9.03 19.57
CA PHE A 339 -7.24 8.12 19.33
C PHE A 339 -6.11 8.35 20.34
N ILE A 340 -5.28 7.33 20.50
CA ILE A 340 -4.06 7.39 21.30
C ILE A 340 -2.94 7.95 20.42
N SER A 341 -2.58 9.21 20.66
CA SER A 341 -1.43 9.88 20.04
C SER A 341 -0.17 9.64 20.87
N ARG A 342 0.93 9.26 20.22
CA ARG A 342 2.23 9.09 20.87
C ARG A 342 3.02 10.38 20.77
N ARG A 343 3.90 10.59 21.75
CA ARG A 343 4.73 11.79 21.82
C ARG A 343 5.82 11.73 20.75
N PHE A 344 5.99 12.78 19.97
CA PHE A 344 7.08 12.87 18.99
C PHE A 344 8.31 13.63 19.54
N LEU A 345 8.08 14.70 20.29
CA LEU A 345 9.16 15.49 20.90
C LEU A 345 9.87 14.70 22.01
N PRO A 346 11.19 14.86 22.16
CA PRO A 346 11.92 14.17 23.23
C PRO A 346 11.50 14.68 24.61
N ASP A 347 11.39 13.76 25.58
CA ASP A 347 11.23 14.09 27.00
C ASP A 347 12.61 14.02 27.68
N GLN A 348 12.96 15.06 28.43
CA GLN A 348 14.19 15.08 29.23
C GLN A 348 14.19 14.03 30.33
N GLN A 349 13.01 13.58 30.81
CA GLN A 349 12.88 12.66 31.94
C GLN A 349 12.73 11.19 31.53
N ASN A 350 12.26 10.89 30.31
CA ASN A 350 12.03 9.50 29.88
C ASN A 350 12.20 9.32 28.35
N PRO A 351 13.44 9.41 27.83
CA PRO A 351 13.69 9.48 26.40
C PRO A 351 13.33 8.21 25.60
N SER A 352 13.14 7.05 26.23
CA SER A 352 13.12 5.75 25.52
C SER A 352 11.81 4.95 25.57
N GLN A 353 10.79 5.33 26.38
CA GLN A 353 9.68 4.40 26.65
C GLN A 353 8.33 4.74 26.00
N THR A 354 8.08 5.97 25.55
CA THR A 354 6.72 6.41 25.13
C THR A 354 6.66 7.24 23.84
N GLY A 355 7.77 7.34 23.11
CA GLY A 355 7.91 8.22 21.93
C GLY A 355 7.63 7.54 20.58
N THR A 356 7.24 8.33 19.58
CA THR A 356 7.31 7.99 18.15
C THR A 356 8.39 8.83 17.48
N ASP A 357 9.04 8.25 16.47
CA ASP A 357 10.07 8.92 15.66
C ASP A 357 9.57 9.24 14.26
N GLU A 358 8.29 8.95 13.99
CA GLU A 358 7.61 9.27 12.74
C GLU A 358 6.21 9.83 13.01
N ILE A 359 5.88 10.95 12.37
CA ILE A 359 4.51 11.45 12.23
C ILE A 359 4.15 11.36 10.75
N LEU A 360 3.00 10.78 10.45
CA LEU A 360 2.43 10.69 9.10
C LEU A 360 1.20 11.59 9.00
N ILE A 361 1.23 12.57 8.09
CA ILE A 361 0.20 13.61 7.96
C ILE A 361 -0.33 13.65 6.53
N ARG A 362 -1.64 13.90 6.39
CA ARG A 362 -2.20 14.32 5.11
C ARG A 362 -1.85 15.79 4.90
N GLY A 363 -1.05 16.07 3.88
CA GLY A 363 -0.68 17.43 3.52
C GLY A 363 -0.77 17.67 2.02
N GLY A 364 0.09 18.56 1.55
CA GLY A 364 0.17 18.94 0.14
C GLY A 364 -0.38 20.32 -0.12
N ALA A 365 0.18 20.95 -1.16
CA ALA A 365 -0.10 22.34 -1.47
C ALA A 365 -1.41 22.56 -2.22
N GLN A 366 -2.25 21.55 -2.46
CA GLN A 366 -3.44 21.72 -3.31
C GLN A 366 -4.70 21.20 -2.64
N LYS A 367 -5.74 22.03 -2.63
CA LYS A 367 -7.10 21.65 -2.30
C LYS A 367 -7.57 20.47 -3.16
N HIS A 368 -8.31 19.54 -2.55
CA HIS A 368 -8.80 18.28 -3.15
C HIS A 368 -7.73 17.28 -3.62
N HIS A 369 -6.45 17.65 -3.63
CA HIS A 369 -5.37 16.69 -3.86
C HIS A 369 -5.13 15.85 -2.59
N PHE A 370 -4.71 14.61 -2.78
CA PHE A 370 -4.29 13.75 -1.69
C PHE A 370 -2.79 13.51 -1.78
N ALA A 371 -2.04 14.14 -0.89
CA ALA A 371 -0.62 13.92 -0.70
C ALA A 371 -0.34 13.55 0.76
N LEU A 372 0.76 12.80 0.95
CA LEU A 372 1.25 12.43 2.27
C LEU A 372 2.63 13.02 2.47
N PHE A 373 2.88 13.49 3.69
CA PHE A 373 4.24 13.73 4.11
C PHE A 373 4.46 13.13 5.49
N ARG A 374 5.72 12.80 5.74
CA ARG A 374 6.21 12.30 7.02
C ARG A 374 7.14 13.31 7.64
N ILE A 375 7.13 13.41 8.95
CA ILE A 375 8.21 14.01 9.71
C ILE A 375 8.92 12.88 10.44
N ILE A 376 10.22 12.74 10.21
CA ILE A 376 11.08 11.73 10.81
C ILE A 376 12.06 12.42 11.75
N LYS A 377 12.27 11.84 12.92
CA LYS A 377 13.24 12.30 13.92
C LYS A 377 14.34 11.25 14.07
N VAL A 378 15.61 11.68 14.05
CA VAL A 378 16.79 10.80 14.13
C VAL A 378 17.68 11.27 15.26
N GLY A 379 17.92 10.41 16.25
CA GLY A 379 18.84 10.71 17.34
C GLY A 379 20.30 10.63 16.90
N LEU A 380 21.11 11.61 17.26
CA LEU A 380 22.55 11.62 17.04
C LEU A 380 23.31 11.69 18.36
N LEU A 381 24.43 10.97 18.44
CA LEU A 381 25.41 11.09 19.52
C LEU A 381 26.29 12.33 19.32
N GLU A 382 27.06 12.69 20.35
CA GLU A 382 27.94 13.88 20.30
C GLU A 382 29.00 13.79 19.19
N ASN A 383 29.46 12.57 18.87
CA ASN A 383 30.39 12.30 17.77
C ASN A 383 29.74 12.32 16.38
N GLY A 384 28.43 12.59 16.28
CA GLY A 384 27.67 12.64 15.03
C GLY A 384 27.20 11.28 14.50
N GLN A 385 27.48 10.18 15.18
CA GLN A 385 26.91 8.86 14.83
C GLN A 385 25.42 8.79 15.20
N MET A 386 24.67 7.99 14.45
CA MET A 386 23.27 7.72 14.77
C MET A 386 23.18 6.97 16.10
N ALA A 387 22.30 7.43 16.99
CA ALA A 387 22.03 6.75 18.24
C ALA A 387 21.25 5.46 17.98
N GLU A 388 21.74 4.36 18.53
CA GLU A 388 21.09 3.05 18.51
C GLU A 388 19.95 2.96 19.53
N PRO A 389 19.05 1.96 19.41
CA PRO A 389 17.96 1.77 20.36
C PRO A 389 18.46 1.68 21.81
N GLY A 390 17.98 2.60 22.66
CA GLY A 390 18.33 2.68 24.08
C GLY A 390 19.51 3.61 24.41
N GLU A 391 20.26 4.07 23.41
CA GLU A 391 21.25 5.13 23.61
C GLU A 391 20.56 6.48 23.83
N LYS A 392 21.19 7.35 24.64
CA LYS A 392 20.69 8.71 24.87
C LYS A 392 21.23 9.62 23.76
N PRO A 393 20.38 10.21 22.90
CA PRO A 393 20.84 11.12 21.87
C PRO A 393 21.35 12.43 22.50
N HIS A 394 22.41 12.98 21.91
CA HIS A 394 22.89 14.34 22.17
C HIS A 394 21.88 15.38 21.66
N HIS A 395 21.42 15.19 20.42
CA HIS A 395 20.30 15.92 19.84
C HIS A 395 19.59 15.04 18.81
N TYR A 396 18.59 15.61 18.14
CA TYR A 396 17.81 14.96 17.11
C TYR A 396 17.85 15.81 15.86
N GLU A 397 18.05 15.18 14.71
CA GLU A 397 17.82 15.81 13.42
C GLU A 397 16.42 15.45 12.92
N TYR A 398 15.84 16.35 12.13
CA TYR A 398 14.48 16.18 11.64
C TYR A 398 14.45 16.26 10.12
N TYR A 399 13.66 15.36 9.53
CA TYR A 399 13.53 15.23 8.10
C TYR A 399 12.07 15.28 7.73
N LYS A 400 11.74 15.98 6.65
CA LYS A 400 10.44 15.89 6.02
C LYS A 400 10.56 15.00 4.79
N VAL A 401 9.65 14.05 4.66
CA VAL A 401 9.59 13.17 3.51
C VAL A 401 8.25 13.31 2.83
N GLU A 402 8.26 13.85 1.62
CA GLU A 402 7.07 13.98 0.80
C GLU A 402 6.88 12.72 -0.05
N ASN A 403 5.68 12.14 0.03
CA ASN A 403 5.22 11.10 -0.86
C ASN A 403 4.08 11.70 -1.69
N ASN A 404 4.44 12.30 -2.82
CA ASN A 404 3.50 12.97 -3.72
C ASN A 404 3.77 12.55 -5.16
N LEU A 405 2.77 11.96 -5.81
CA LEU A 405 2.82 11.59 -7.23
C LEU A 405 1.87 12.40 -8.09
N GLY A 406 1.23 13.43 -7.52
CA GLY A 406 0.32 14.29 -8.24
C GLY A 406 0.94 15.64 -8.57
N PHE A 407 0.11 16.66 -8.47
CA PHE A 407 0.50 18.01 -8.84
C PHE A 407 1.62 18.56 -7.95
N MET A 408 2.52 19.35 -8.55
CA MET A 408 3.73 19.90 -7.90
C MET A 408 4.63 18.84 -7.25
N CYS A 409 4.62 17.61 -7.77
CA CYS A 409 5.63 16.61 -7.45
C CYS A 409 7.03 17.18 -7.76
N PRO A 410 8.02 17.08 -6.86
CA PRO A 410 9.38 17.49 -7.18
C PRO A 410 9.97 16.67 -8.34
N GLY A 411 10.88 17.28 -9.12
CA GLY A 411 11.72 16.58 -10.11
C GLY A 411 10.99 15.90 -11.27
N VAL A 412 9.88 16.48 -11.70
CA VAL A 412 9.13 16.04 -12.88
C VAL A 412 10.00 16.05 -14.13
N ASP A 413 10.00 14.94 -14.84
CA ASP A 413 10.51 14.81 -16.20
C ASP A 413 9.32 14.61 -17.14
N VAL A 414 9.06 15.61 -17.97
CA VAL A 414 7.94 15.64 -18.92
C VAL A 414 8.09 14.59 -20.02
N LYS A 415 9.32 14.26 -20.42
CA LYS A 415 9.58 13.30 -21.51
C LYS A 415 9.28 11.87 -21.06
N THR A 416 9.77 11.51 -19.88
CA THR A 416 9.53 10.17 -19.32
C THR A 416 8.22 10.07 -18.55
N LYS A 417 7.56 11.20 -18.26
CA LYS A 417 6.36 11.32 -17.42
C LYS A 417 6.60 10.73 -16.03
N THR A 418 7.76 11.04 -15.44
CA THR A 418 8.17 10.56 -14.11
C THR A 418 8.42 11.72 -13.15
N GLY A 419 8.36 11.48 -11.83
CA GLY A 419 8.69 12.47 -10.80
C GLY A 419 9.39 11.83 -9.59
N TRP A 420 9.74 12.61 -8.58
CA TRP A 420 10.17 12.06 -7.29
C TRP A 420 8.95 11.53 -6.53
N GLY A 421 8.81 10.20 -6.44
CA GLY A 421 7.76 9.58 -5.63
C GLY A 421 8.01 9.69 -4.14
N THR A 422 9.28 9.76 -3.76
CA THR A 422 9.72 10.05 -2.40
C THR A 422 10.81 11.12 -2.48
N PHE A 423 10.57 12.25 -1.80
CA PHE A 423 11.48 13.39 -1.76
C PHE A 423 11.79 13.76 -0.31
N ILE A 424 13.07 13.84 0.03
CA ILE A 424 13.56 14.05 1.39
C ILE A 424 14.17 15.44 1.51
N THR A 425 13.75 16.17 2.54
CA THR A 425 14.39 17.39 2.97
C THR A 425 14.81 17.30 4.43
N LYS A 426 15.92 17.95 4.76
CA LYS A 426 16.37 18.13 6.14
C LYS A 426 15.85 19.46 6.65
N LEU A 427 15.14 19.43 7.78
CA LEU A 427 14.52 20.60 8.39
C LEU A 427 15.57 21.47 9.07
N THR A 428 15.28 22.77 9.16
CA THR A 428 16.14 23.78 9.78
C THR A 428 15.37 24.50 10.88
N PRO A 429 16.02 24.92 11.97
CA PRO A 429 15.34 25.55 13.10
C PRO A 429 14.87 26.97 12.77
N PHE A 430 13.73 27.37 13.35
CA PHE A 430 13.13 28.70 13.28
C PHE A 430 12.83 29.21 14.69
N THR A 431 12.76 30.53 14.83
CA THR A 431 12.34 31.23 16.05
C THR A 431 11.44 32.40 15.68
N TYR A 432 10.84 33.03 16.69
CA TYR A 432 10.16 34.31 16.52
C TYR A 432 11.14 35.46 16.75
N ASP A 433 11.17 36.42 15.83
CA ASP A 433 11.91 37.68 16.01
C ASP A 433 11.22 38.59 17.04
N SER A 434 11.82 39.75 17.34
CA SER A 434 11.26 40.72 18.30
C SER A 434 9.89 41.29 17.88
N GLN A 435 9.52 41.16 16.61
CA GLN A 435 8.26 41.60 16.03
C GLN A 435 7.23 40.45 15.95
N GLY A 436 7.61 39.24 16.37
CA GLY A 436 6.77 38.05 16.30
C GLY A 436 6.72 37.37 14.93
N ASN A 437 7.59 37.74 13.99
CA ASN A 437 7.69 37.05 12.70
C ASN A 437 8.57 35.81 12.82
N LEU A 438 8.23 34.79 12.04
CA LEU A 438 9.00 33.55 11.98
C LEU A 438 10.27 33.78 11.16
N ALA A 439 11.44 33.56 11.77
CA ALA A 439 12.75 33.75 11.18
C ALA A 439 13.65 32.52 11.39
N ALA A 440 14.54 32.24 10.43
CA ALA A 440 15.47 31.12 10.53
C ALA A 440 16.45 31.33 11.69
N SER A 441 16.71 30.26 12.44
CA SER A 441 17.65 30.24 13.56
C SER A 441 18.98 29.65 13.12
N ASN A 442 20.09 30.29 13.49
CA ASN A 442 21.45 29.81 13.20
C ASN A 442 22.05 28.99 14.36
N VAL A 443 21.21 28.48 15.26
CA VAL A 443 21.66 27.70 16.43
C VAL A 443 22.26 26.37 15.97
N GLY A 444 23.52 26.13 16.35
CA GLY A 444 24.22 24.89 16.03
C GLY A 444 23.78 23.73 16.94
N PRO A 445 23.33 22.58 16.40
CA PRO A 445 22.85 21.47 17.22
C PRO A 445 23.93 20.81 18.08
N PHE A 446 25.20 20.85 17.63
CA PHE A 446 26.33 20.30 18.39
C PHE A 446 26.82 21.23 19.50
N THR A 447 26.72 22.54 19.30
CA THR A 447 27.19 23.54 20.27
C THR A 447 26.12 23.92 21.28
N GLN A 448 24.85 23.88 20.88
CA GLN A 448 23.69 24.36 21.65
C GLN A 448 22.48 23.43 21.44
N PRO A 449 22.57 22.15 21.84
CA PRO A 449 21.54 21.14 21.55
C PRO A 449 20.16 21.51 22.10
N GLU A 450 20.09 22.07 23.31
CA GLU A 450 18.80 22.43 23.94
C GLU A 450 18.09 23.57 23.20
N LEU A 451 18.81 24.64 22.86
CA LEU A 451 18.28 25.77 22.09
C LEU A 451 17.88 25.34 20.67
N TYR A 452 18.64 24.42 20.08
CA TYR A 452 18.31 23.83 18.78
C TYR A 452 17.00 23.06 18.86
N GLN A 453 16.80 22.22 19.89
CA GLN A 453 15.54 21.47 20.07
C GLN A 453 14.34 22.40 20.28
N ALA A 454 14.48 23.43 21.11
CA ALA A 454 13.43 24.42 21.33
C ALA A 454 13.04 25.15 20.02
N SER A 455 14.03 25.51 19.20
CA SER A 455 13.80 26.14 17.89
C SER A 455 13.19 25.15 16.88
N MET A 456 13.59 23.88 16.93
CA MET A 456 13.00 22.83 16.09
C MET A 456 11.54 22.57 16.47
N GLU A 457 11.19 22.61 17.75
CA GLU A 457 9.80 22.50 18.19
C GLU A 457 8.90 23.57 17.56
N ILE A 458 9.35 24.83 17.54
CA ILE A 458 8.64 25.93 16.86
C ILE A 458 8.47 25.60 15.37
N THR A 459 9.55 25.18 14.71
CA THR A 459 9.55 24.80 13.29
C THR A 459 8.52 23.71 13.00
N LEU A 460 8.49 22.66 13.81
CA LEU A 460 7.58 21.52 13.65
C LEU A 460 6.12 21.94 13.85
N ARG A 461 5.84 22.75 14.88
CA ARG A 461 4.50 23.28 15.14
C ARG A 461 3.99 24.08 13.94
N GLU A 462 4.80 25.00 13.43
CA GLU A 462 4.42 25.84 12.30
C GLU A 462 4.32 25.04 10.99
N LEU A 463 5.22 24.08 10.73
CA LEU A 463 5.17 23.25 9.54
C LEU A 463 3.87 22.42 9.48
N ILE A 464 3.52 21.73 10.57
CA ILE A 464 2.30 20.91 10.61
C ILE A 464 1.06 21.80 10.50
N ARG A 465 1.06 22.96 11.18
CA ARG A 465 -0.04 23.94 11.08
C ARG A 465 -0.24 24.40 9.64
N VAL A 466 0.81 24.88 8.99
CA VAL A 466 0.75 25.40 7.61
C VAL A 466 0.30 24.33 6.61
N GLU A 467 0.80 23.10 6.73
CA GLU A 467 0.37 21.98 5.88
C GLU A 467 -1.12 21.63 6.07
N ARG A 468 -1.68 21.86 7.27
CA ARG A 468 -3.12 21.69 7.52
C ARG A 468 -3.96 22.87 7.03
N GLU A 469 -3.45 24.08 7.08
CA GLU A 469 -4.20 25.28 6.68
C GLU A 469 -4.24 25.46 5.16
N ILE A 470 -3.13 25.17 4.46
CA ILE A 470 -3.01 25.42 3.02
C ILE A 470 -4.04 24.66 2.18
N VAL A 471 -4.50 23.49 2.64
CA VAL A 471 -5.44 22.62 1.90
C VAL A 471 -6.87 23.15 1.82
N PHE A 472 -7.19 24.22 2.57
CA PHE A 472 -8.51 24.87 2.52
C PHE A 472 -8.64 25.85 1.36
N TYR A 473 -7.50 26.35 0.87
CA TYR A 473 -7.43 27.46 -0.07
C TYR A 473 -6.94 27.00 -1.46
N ARG A 474 -7.46 27.62 -2.51
CA ARG A 474 -7.12 27.35 -3.91
C ARG A 474 -5.89 28.15 -4.36
N GLN A 475 -5.14 27.57 -5.29
CA GLN A 475 -4.03 28.26 -5.95
C GLN A 475 -4.53 29.35 -6.93
N ASN A 476 -3.75 30.42 -7.11
CA ASN A 476 -3.95 31.42 -8.15
C ASN A 476 -3.92 30.82 -9.57
N GLY A 477 -4.91 31.18 -10.41
CA GLY A 477 -4.83 31.02 -11.87
C GLY A 477 -5.19 29.65 -12.46
N ARG A 478 -5.99 28.82 -11.79
CA ARG A 478 -6.43 27.52 -12.34
C ARG A 478 -7.87 27.52 -12.85
N ASP A 479 -8.00 27.85 -14.14
CA ASP A 479 -8.84 27.08 -15.07
C ASP A 479 -8.28 27.21 -16.48
N VAL A 480 -7.56 26.18 -16.93
CA VAL A 480 -6.97 26.16 -18.28
C VAL A 480 -8.01 25.78 -19.34
N LEU A 481 -9.24 25.40 -18.98
CA LEU A 481 -10.21 24.96 -19.98
C LEU A 481 -11.63 25.53 -19.88
N ASN A 482 -12.10 26.11 -18.76
CA ASN A 482 -13.38 26.82 -18.69
C ASN A 482 -13.61 27.48 -17.31
N SER A 483 -13.15 28.71 -17.04
CA SER A 483 -13.91 29.56 -16.10
C SER A 483 -13.60 31.05 -16.20
N LYS A 484 -14.63 31.81 -15.90
CA LYS A 484 -14.68 33.27 -15.74
C LYS A 484 -14.21 33.69 -14.35
N GLU A 485 -13.23 33.03 -13.75
CA GLU A 485 -12.80 33.35 -12.38
C GLU A 485 -11.73 34.45 -12.35
N PRO A 486 -11.88 35.48 -11.49
CA PRO A 486 -10.96 36.61 -11.45
C PRO A 486 -9.57 36.20 -10.92
N GLN A 487 -8.52 36.71 -11.59
CA GLN A 487 -7.12 36.32 -11.41
C GLN A 487 -6.47 36.67 -10.05
N ASN A 488 -7.16 37.29 -9.10
CA ASN A 488 -6.61 37.63 -7.79
C ASN A 488 -7.75 37.62 -6.75
N THR A 489 -7.85 36.55 -5.95
CA THR A 489 -8.82 36.46 -4.85
C THR A 489 -8.11 36.33 -3.52
N LYS A 490 -8.69 36.86 -2.44
CA LYS A 490 -8.12 36.80 -1.07
C LYS A 490 -7.72 35.38 -0.65
N GLU A 491 -8.53 34.38 -1.01
CA GLU A 491 -8.24 32.96 -0.79
C GLU A 491 -6.89 32.55 -1.41
N ALA A 492 -6.65 32.99 -2.64
CA ALA A 492 -5.47 32.60 -3.37
C ALA A 492 -4.21 33.36 -2.92
N ASP A 493 -4.36 34.61 -2.44
CA ASP A 493 -3.28 35.34 -1.77
C ASP A 493 -2.87 34.64 -0.46
N GLU A 494 -3.85 34.18 0.31
CA GLU A 494 -3.59 33.39 1.52
C GLU A 494 -2.91 32.05 1.19
N TRP A 495 -3.34 31.39 0.12
CA TRP A 495 -2.66 30.21 -0.38
C TRP A 495 -1.20 30.48 -0.72
N VAL A 496 -0.89 31.58 -1.44
CA VAL A 496 0.48 31.98 -1.79
C VAL A 496 1.31 32.20 -0.53
N ARG A 497 0.77 32.97 0.43
CA ARG A 497 1.44 33.24 1.72
C ARG A 497 1.78 31.96 2.46
N LEU A 498 0.83 31.03 2.56
CA LEU A 498 1.03 29.73 3.21
C LEU A 498 1.99 28.83 2.43
N PHE A 499 1.95 28.85 1.09
CA PHE A 499 2.86 28.08 0.25
C PHE A 499 4.31 28.54 0.41
N GLU A 500 4.56 29.84 0.41
CA GLU A 500 5.91 30.40 0.65
C GLU A 500 6.42 30.07 2.06
N LEU A 501 5.55 30.14 3.06
CA LEU A 501 5.89 29.74 4.43
C LEU A 501 6.20 28.24 4.51
N ARG A 502 5.40 27.40 3.85
CA ARG A 502 5.61 25.96 3.73
C ARG A 502 6.96 25.64 3.09
N GLN A 503 7.33 26.31 2.00
CA GLN A 503 8.62 26.10 1.32
C GLN A 503 9.79 26.41 2.26
N ARG A 504 9.73 27.56 2.97
CA ARG A 504 10.75 27.94 3.96
C ARG A 504 10.87 26.92 5.10
N LEU A 505 9.74 26.45 5.63
CA LEU A 505 9.70 25.47 6.72
C LEU A 505 10.05 24.04 6.30
N SER A 506 10.01 23.74 5.00
CA SER A 506 10.33 22.40 4.49
C SER A 506 11.84 22.10 4.46
N GLY A 507 12.70 23.08 4.77
CA GLY A 507 14.13 22.89 4.83
C GLY A 507 14.78 22.74 3.45
N TYR A 508 15.87 21.99 3.35
CA TYR A 508 16.66 21.83 2.12
C TYR A 508 16.75 20.38 1.67
N PHE A 509 16.96 20.17 0.36
CA PHE A 509 17.09 18.84 -0.23
C PHE A 509 18.20 18.02 0.44
N TYR A 510 17.87 16.80 0.86
CA TYR A 510 18.81 15.89 1.49
C TYR A 510 19.08 14.69 0.57
N PRO A 511 20.28 14.57 -0.04
CA PRO A 511 20.53 13.58 -1.09
C PRO A 511 20.73 12.16 -0.56
N LEU A 512 21.18 12.02 0.69
CA LEU A 512 21.50 10.74 1.28
C LEU A 512 20.25 10.05 1.82
N SER A 513 20.41 8.77 2.12
CA SER A 513 19.33 8.01 2.73
C SER A 513 19.34 8.19 4.25
N VAL A 514 18.16 8.18 4.84
CA VAL A 514 17.95 8.37 6.27
C VAL A 514 17.59 7.03 6.89
N LYS A 515 18.46 6.53 7.75
CA LYS A 515 18.21 5.38 8.63
C LYS A 515 17.63 5.90 9.95
N TYR A 516 16.59 5.22 10.46
CA TYR A 516 15.97 5.56 11.73
C TYR A 516 15.26 4.36 12.34
N TYR A 517 14.93 4.44 13.63
CA TYR A 517 14.10 3.46 14.32
C TYR A 517 12.73 4.06 14.57
N VAL A 518 11.67 3.27 14.46
CA VAL A 518 10.31 3.70 14.78
C VAL A 518 9.63 2.69 15.68
N GLN A 519 8.99 3.17 16.72
CA GLN A 519 8.21 2.33 17.63
C GLN A 519 6.90 1.87 16.95
N ASP A 520 6.51 0.62 17.18
CA ASP A 520 5.26 0.08 16.66
C ASP A 520 4.06 0.83 17.27
N PRO A 521 3.12 1.37 16.45
CA PRO A 521 1.99 2.17 16.95
C PRO A 521 1.07 1.46 17.96
N ILE A 522 1.07 0.13 17.96
CA ILE A 522 0.25 -0.69 18.86
C ILE A 522 1.09 -1.15 20.07
N ASN A 523 2.30 -1.68 19.83
CA ASN A 523 3.14 -2.27 20.88
C ASN A 523 4.43 -1.46 21.12
N SER A 524 4.48 -0.71 22.22
CA SER A 524 5.64 0.11 22.58
C SER A 524 6.95 -0.67 22.78
N HIS A 525 6.90 -1.98 23.04
CA HIS A 525 8.10 -2.80 23.18
C HIS A 525 8.71 -3.24 21.85
N LYS A 526 8.02 -2.98 20.73
CA LYS A 526 8.53 -3.30 19.40
C LYS A 526 9.05 -2.05 18.72
N GLN A 527 10.29 -2.10 18.26
CA GLN A 527 10.90 -1.08 17.41
C GLN A 527 11.30 -1.69 16.08
N HIS A 528 11.15 -0.91 15.04
CA HIS A 528 11.40 -1.30 13.67
C HIS A 528 12.46 -0.40 13.08
N GLU A 529 13.51 -1.00 12.52
CA GLU A 529 14.46 -0.27 11.69
C GLU A 529 13.78 0.14 10.38
N ARG A 530 13.99 1.39 9.97
CA ARG A 530 13.50 1.93 8.70
C ARG A 530 14.61 2.67 7.97
N PHE A 531 14.44 2.69 6.67
CA PHE A 531 15.32 3.40 5.76
C PHE A 531 14.47 4.12 4.72
N VAL A 532 14.78 5.38 4.47
CA VAL A 532 14.13 6.17 3.43
C VAL A 532 15.16 6.85 2.56
N SER A 533 14.92 6.83 1.25
CA SER A 533 15.81 7.43 0.25
C SER A 533 14.98 8.20 -0.76
N ASN A 534 15.59 9.20 -1.41
CA ASN A 534 14.96 9.83 -2.57
C ASN A 534 14.79 8.79 -3.67
N GLN A 535 13.56 8.65 -4.17
CA GLN A 535 13.22 7.63 -5.16
C GLN A 535 12.36 8.25 -6.25
N ARG A 536 12.75 8.05 -7.51
CA ARG A 536 11.86 8.36 -8.63
C ARG A 536 10.67 7.41 -8.55
N GLY A 537 9.49 7.99 -8.55
CA GLY A 537 8.24 7.25 -8.52
C GLY A 537 7.55 7.37 -9.87
N PHE A 538 7.02 6.23 -10.30
CA PHE A 538 5.99 6.01 -11.33
C PHE A 538 6.10 6.70 -12.69
N VAL A 539 5.64 5.98 -13.71
CA VAL A 539 5.36 6.47 -15.06
C VAL A 539 3.85 6.44 -15.20
N GLN A 540 3.17 7.59 -15.13
CA GLN A 540 1.71 7.58 -15.14
C GLN A 540 1.09 8.82 -15.77
N GLU A 541 -0.06 8.63 -16.40
CA GLU A 541 -0.80 9.67 -17.12
C GLU A 541 -2.14 10.03 -16.44
N ASP A 542 -2.86 9.07 -15.85
CA ASP A 542 -4.19 9.26 -15.24
C ASP A 542 -4.42 8.41 -13.98
N GLY A 543 -5.37 8.81 -13.12
CA GLY A 543 -6.04 7.97 -12.12
C GLY A 543 -6.19 8.61 -10.72
N SER A 544 -6.45 7.78 -9.71
CA SER A 544 -6.82 8.21 -8.36
C SER A 544 -5.64 8.66 -7.48
N CYS A 545 -5.65 9.93 -7.03
CA CYS A 545 -4.66 10.48 -6.09
C CYS A 545 -4.48 9.63 -4.80
N PRO A 546 -5.56 9.14 -4.14
CA PRO A 546 -5.49 8.16 -3.06
C PRO A 546 -4.58 6.96 -3.30
N ALA A 547 -4.81 6.23 -4.40
CA ALA A 547 -4.05 5.03 -4.70
C ALA A 547 -2.58 5.35 -4.97
N PHE A 548 -2.28 6.44 -5.70
CA PHE A 548 -0.89 6.80 -6.01
C PHE A 548 -0.09 7.19 -4.80
N THR A 549 -0.65 8.07 -3.98
CA THR A 549 0.05 8.56 -2.82
C THR A 549 0.31 7.42 -1.82
N LEU A 550 -0.65 6.50 -1.65
CA LEU A 550 -0.44 5.28 -0.85
C LEU A 550 0.60 4.35 -1.47
N LYS A 551 0.55 4.12 -2.79
CA LYS A 551 1.53 3.32 -3.53
C LYS A 551 2.95 3.87 -3.42
N SER A 552 3.11 5.19 -3.46
CA SER A 552 4.39 5.88 -3.28
C SER A 552 4.92 5.74 -1.86
N TRP A 553 4.04 5.98 -0.87
CA TRP A 553 4.38 5.77 0.53
C TRP A 553 4.79 4.31 0.81
N LEU A 554 4.08 3.34 0.24
CA LEU A 554 4.41 1.92 0.34
C LEU A 554 5.73 1.58 -0.35
N ALA A 555 6.02 2.13 -1.53
CA ALA A 555 7.32 1.95 -2.18
C ALA A 555 8.48 2.38 -1.28
N SER A 556 8.32 3.54 -0.61
CA SER A 556 9.32 4.05 0.33
C SER A 556 9.48 3.25 1.62
N THR A 557 8.48 2.40 1.95
CA THR A 557 8.43 1.62 3.20
C THR A 557 8.81 0.15 2.97
N LEU A 558 8.38 -0.43 1.85
CA LEU A 558 8.57 -1.84 1.49
C LEU A 558 9.73 -2.06 0.52
N GLY A 559 10.20 -1.00 -0.15
CA GLY A 559 11.09 -1.08 -1.30
C GLY A 559 10.35 -1.45 -2.60
N HIS A 560 10.95 -1.12 -3.75
CA HIS A 560 10.31 -1.28 -5.06
C HIS A 560 9.88 -2.71 -5.37
N SER A 561 10.70 -3.72 -5.04
CA SER A 561 10.40 -5.09 -5.44
C SER A 561 9.22 -5.69 -4.69
N LEU A 562 9.15 -5.50 -3.37
CA LEU A 562 8.02 -6.01 -2.58
C LEU A 562 6.74 -5.22 -2.88
N ASN A 563 6.86 -3.90 -3.04
CA ASN A 563 5.72 -3.06 -3.42
C ASN A 563 5.17 -3.43 -4.81
N SER A 564 6.04 -3.75 -5.78
CA SER A 564 5.60 -4.15 -7.13
C SER A 564 4.82 -5.46 -7.11
N LEU A 565 5.27 -6.45 -6.31
CA LEU A 565 4.54 -7.70 -6.12
C LEU A 565 3.18 -7.49 -5.43
N LEU A 566 3.13 -6.61 -4.42
CA LEU A 566 1.89 -6.22 -3.75
C LEU A 566 0.93 -5.53 -4.71
N ASN A 567 1.38 -4.52 -5.46
CA ASN A 567 0.53 -3.79 -6.40
C ASN A 567 -0.03 -4.72 -7.47
N HIS A 568 0.81 -5.60 -8.00
CA HIS A 568 0.38 -6.61 -8.96
C HIS A 568 -0.65 -7.57 -8.36
N PHE A 569 -0.46 -8.01 -7.12
CA PHE A 569 -1.46 -8.79 -6.39
C PHE A 569 -2.78 -8.02 -6.26
N MET A 570 -2.74 -6.77 -5.80
CA MET A 570 -3.94 -5.93 -5.63
C MET A 570 -4.65 -5.64 -6.95
N GLN A 571 -3.92 -5.46 -8.05
CA GLN A 571 -4.47 -5.24 -9.40
C GLN A 571 -5.18 -6.48 -9.95
N GLN A 572 -4.70 -7.68 -9.60
CA GLN A 572 -5.25 -8.94 -10.09
C GLN A 572 -6.38 -9.50 -9.21
N HIS A 573 -6.45 -9.10 -7.93
CA HIS A 573 -7.33 -9.75 -6.97
C HIS A 573 -8.34 -8.75 -6.37
N ASN A 574 -9.60 -8.86 -6.79
CA ASN A 574 -10.73 -8.27 -6.07
C ASN A 574 -10.99 -9.05 -4.77
N ALA A 575 -12.04 -8.72 -4.02
CA ALA A 575 -12.32 -9.36 -2.74
C ALA A 575 -12.47 -10.88 -2.83
N ASN A 576 -13.12 -11.40 -3.87
CA ASN A 576 -13.33 -12.83 -4.06
C ASN A 576 -12.02 -13.53 -4.40
N GLU A 577 -11.16 -12.96 -5.25
CA GLU A 577 -9.86 -13.59 -5.52
C GLU A 577 -8.88 -13.45 -4.35
N GLN A 578 -8.94 -12.38 -3.56
CA GLN A 578 -8.20 -12.28 -2.30
C GLN A 578 -8.62 -13.38 -1.32
N ALA A 579 -9.93 -13.66 -1.21
CA ALA A 579 -10.43 -14.78 -0.42
C ALA A 579 -9.95 -16.14 -0.96
N ARG A 580 -9.92 -16.33 -2.29
CA ARG A 580 -9.35 -17.56 -2.90
C ARG A 580 -7.87 -17.72 -2.60
N ALA A 581 -7.09 -16.64 -2.62
CA ALA A 581 -5.67 -16.69 -2.28
C ALA A 581 -5.45 -17.14 -0.82
N LEU A 582 -6.26 -16.63 0.12
CA LEU A 582 -6.26 -17.09 1.52
C LEU A 582 -6.70 -18.54 1.66
N GLN A 583 -7.73 -18.97 0.93
CA GLN A 583 -8.19 -20.37 0.94
C GLN A 583 -7.09 -21.32 0.42
N ALA A 584 -6.37 -20.93 -0.63
CA ALA A 584 -5.26 -21.70 -1.15
C ALA A 584 -4.12 -21.82 -0.11
N ALA A 585 -3.79 -20.72 0.58
CA ALA A 585 -2.81 -20.73 1.67
C ALA A 585 -3.26 -21.61 2.84
N LEU A 586 -4.53 -21.48 3.25
CA LEU A 586 -5.13 -22.30 4.31
C LEU A 586 -5.06 -23.79 3.97
N SER A 587 -5.37 -24.15 2.72
CA SER A 587 -5.30 -25.54 2.25
C SER A 587 -3.87 -26.09 2.33
N ARG A 588 -2.86 -25.29 1.98
CA ARG A 588 -1.44 -25.68 2.10
C ARG A 588 -1.05 -25.90 3.57
N VAL A 589 -1.38 -24.95 4.46
CA VAL A 589 -1.08 -25.05 5.89
C VAL A 589 -1.76 -26.28 6.51
N GLN A 590 -3.04 -26.51 6.21
CA GLN A 590 -3.76 -27.68 6.70
C GLN A 590 -3.20 -29.00 6.16
N GLY A 591 -2.81 -29.04 4.89
CA GLY A 591 -2.10 -30.19 4.32
C GLY A 591 -0.83 -30.49 5.10
N ARG A 592 -0.01 -29.46 5.35
CA ARG A 592 1.23 -29.61 6.11
C ARG A 592 1.01 -30.02 7.57
N ILE A 593 -0.01 -29.47 8.22
CA ILE A 593 -0.42 -29.90 9.57
C ILE A 593 -0.75 -31.39 9.56
N ARG A 594 -1.54 -31.90 8.60
CA ARG A 594 -1.90 -33.34 8.54
C ARG A 594 -0.69 -34.26 8.32
N GLU A 595 0.34 -33.79 7.62
CA GLU A 595 1.58 -34.54 7.43
C GLU A 595 2.42 -34.63 8.71
N LEU A 596 2.36 -33.58 9.56
CA LEU A 596 3.19 -33.45 10.76
C LEU A 596 2.48 -33.89 12.04
N ASP A 597 1.16 -33.71 12.12
CA ASP A 597 0.36 -34.15 13.25
C ASP A 597 0.48 -35.68 13.29
N PRO A 598 0.84 -36.28 14.44
CA PRO A 598 0.89 -37.72 14.54
C PRO A 598 -0.46 -38.25 14.09
N LEU A 599 -0.47 -39.16 13.11
CA LEU A 599 -1.65 -39.98 12.88
C LEU A 599 -1.94 -40.64 14.22
N GLU A 600 -2.94 -40.15 14.96
CA GLU A 600 -3.58 -40.94 15.99
C GLU A 600 -4.03 -42.20 15.26
N ILE A 601 -3.28 -43.29 15.42
CA ILE A 601 -3.78 -44.61 15.12
C ILE A 601 -4.93 -44.82 16.11
N LYS A 602 -6.13 -44.35 15.76
CA LYS A 602 -7.37 -44.76 16.39
C LYS A 602 -7.62 -46.20 15.96
N GLY A 603 -6.89 -47.10 16.63
CA GLY A 603 -6.79 -48.51 16.30
C GLY A 603 -6.31 -49.35 17.48
N THR A 604 -7.18 -49.45 18.50
CA THR A 604 -7.42 -50.66 19.31
C THR A 604 -6.24 -51.30 20.07
N SER A 605 -5.78 -50.67 21.17
CA SER A 605 -4.85 -51.32 22.13
C SER A 605 -5.53 -52.18 23.22
N ARG A 606 -6.85 -52.40 23.16
CA ARG A 606 -7.54 -53.34 24.06
C ARG A 606 -8.29 -54.47 23.33
N ASP A 607 -8.96 -54.18 22.22
CA ASP A 607 -9.73 -55.21 21.50
C ASP A 607 -8.86 -56.15 20.64
N ASN A 608 -7.74 -55.67 20.09
CA ASN A 608 -6.80 -56.54 19.35
C ASN A 608 -5.93 -57.39 20.28
N LEU A 609 -5.66 -56.94 21.51
CA LEU A 609 -4.97 -57.74 22.53
C LEU A 609 -5.89 -58.82 23.11
N MET A 610 -7.19 -58.55 23.25
CA MET A 610 -8.19 -59.56 23.63
C MET A 610 -8.52 -60.54 22.49
N ASN A 611 -8.56 -60.07 21.24
CA ASN A 611 -8.76 -60.96 20.08
C ASN A 611 -7.50 -61.78 19.75
N ALA A 612 -6.28 -61.23 19.91
CA ALA A 612 -5.05 -62.01 19.80
C ALA A 612 -4.96 -63.07 20.91
N ASN A 613 -5.32 -62.76 22.15
CA ASN A 613 -5.37 -63.77 23.22
C ASN A 613 -6.47 -64.83 23.01
N ARG A 614 -7.62 -64.49 22.41
CA ARG A 614 -8.66 -65.47 22.02
C ARG A 614 -8.24 -66.33 20.81
N PHE A 615 -7.48 -65.77 19.89
CA PHE A 615 -6.94 -66.50 18.74
C PHE A 615 -5.78 -67.41 19.17
N PHE A 616 -4.86 -66.96 20.02
CA PHE A 616 -3.76 -67.80 20.53
C PHE A 616 -4.22 -68.89 21.51
N SER A 617 -5.29 -68.66 22.28
CA SER A 617 -5.88 -69.69 23.15
C SER A 617 -6.70 -70.75 22.40
N SER A 618 -7.15 -70.48 21.17
CA SER A 618 -7.81 -71.50 20.33
C SER A 618 -6.82 -72.39 19.55
N PHE A 619 -5.55 -71.99 19.43
CA PHE A 619 -4.49 -72.80 18.82
C PHE A 619 -3.64 -73.60 19.81
N MET A 620 -3.78 -73.36 21.12
CA MET A 620 -3.18 -74.20 22.16
C MET A 620 -4.22 -75.16 22.75
N VAL A 621 -4.62 -76.14 21.94
CA VAL A 621 -5.15 -77.42 22.45
C VAL A 621 -3.94 -78.28 22.80
N PRO A 622 -3.69 -78.61 24.08
CA PRO A 622 -2.77 -79.69 24.40
C PRO A 622 -3.41 -80.99 23.94
N ARG A 623 -2.72 -81.72 23.04
CA ARG A 623 -3.01 -83.13 22.78
C ARG A 623 -2.90 -83.89 24.10
N SER A 624 -4.03 -84.28 24.67
CA SER A 624 -4.12 -85.30 25.69
C SER A 624 -3.93 -86.67 25.06
N LEU A 625 -2.87 -87.36 25.43
CA LEU A 625 -2.82 -88.82 25.46
C LEU A 625 -2.29 -89.24 26.85
N PRO A 626 -2.78 -90.37 27.39
CA PRO A 626 -3.02 -90.53 28.81
C PRO A 626 -1.82 -91.14 29.53
N ILE A 627 -1.55 -90.66 30.75
CA ILE A 627 -0.66 -91.35 31.70
C ILE A 627 -1.55 -91.96 32.79
N ALA A 628 -1.47 -93.28 32.90
CA ALA A 628 -2.00 -94.03 34.02
C ALA A 628 -1.03 -93.95 35.21
N LYS A 629 -1.63 -93.65 36.37
CA LYS A 629 -1.23 -93.99 37.75
C LYS A 629 0.05 -93.39 38.35
N GLN A 630 -0.20 -92.62 39.41
CA GLN A 630 0.55 -92.41 40.67
C GLN A 630 1.46 -93.60 41.08
N PRO A 631 2.55 -93.38 41.86
CA PRO A 631 2.48 -92.68 43.17
C PRO A 631 3.69 -91.83 43.63
N GLU A 632 3.39 -91.03 44.66
CA GLU A 632 4.12 -90.69 45.90
C GLU A 632 5.65 -90.47 45.98
N GLU A 633 5.96 -89.57 46.93
CA GLU A 633 7.17 -89.45 47.77
C GLU A 633 8.23 -88.37 47.47
N ARG A 634 8.28 -87.42 48.43
CA ARG A 634 9.44 -86.90 49.21
C ARG A 634 10.49 -85.97 48.58
N GLY A 635 10.91 -85.03 49.45
CA GLY A 635 12.24 -84.38 49.46
C GLY A 635 12.22 -82.95 48.93
N SER A 636 12.10 -81.90 49.74
CA SER A 636 13.07 -81.34 50.71
C SER A 636 14.17 -80.47 50.09
N LEU A 637 14.34 -79.29 50.72
CA LEU A 637 15.52 -78.43 50.77
C LEU A 637 15.88 -77.71 49.46
N SER A 638 16.47 -76.52 49.41
CA SER A 638 16.82 -75.42 50.32
C SER A 638 17.73 -74.53 49.46
N GLY A 639 17.77 -73.22 49.64
CA GLY A 639 18.94 -72.46 49.14
C GLY A 639 18.67 -71.04 48.72
N THR A 640 18.87 -70.15 49.68
CA THR A 640 18.86 -68.69 49.66
C THR A 640 20.10 -68.03 49.03
N PHE A 641 19.96 -66.71 48.80
CA PHE A 641 20.95 -65.64 48.60
C PHE A 641 21.55 -65.53 47.18
N ARG A 642 21.54 -64.37 46.51
CA ARG A 642 21.50 -62.96 46.96
C ARG A 642 20.74 -62.10 45.96
#